data_AF-A0A1V1UHY0-F1
#
_entry.id   AF-A0A1V1UHY0-F1
#
_cell.length_a   1.000
_cell.length_b   1.000
_cell.length_c   1.000
_cell.angle_alpha   90.00
_cell.angle_beta   90.00
_cell.angle_gamma   90.00
#
_symmetry.space_group_name_H-M   'P 1'
#
loop_
_entity.id
_entity.type
_entity.pdbx_description
1 polymer ?
#
loop_
_entity_poly.entity_id
_entity_poly.type
_entity_poly.pdbx_seq_one_letter_code
_entity_poly.pdbx_strand_id
1 'polypeptide(L)'
;METSIVHLSDLHFKNDVENRFRIERLRDDIAALPLGPNVVTAFTGDLVQSGDQEQYDVLFDLLLGPLIEANHQIAIVPGNHDVERQLTDSESAAAFIKDRASSYLFSGNSFKQTPFRENPNGPLNNYRTLEELFEPYAERSFYGYVKQIGDVSVVGMNSTWLSHERDNGDSDRGKLRVEPHVLSKYVESLPKASFKLLLLHHPLDWLEETTRDAITAIATKNFDLVLFGHVHTADLTSLVRNENGATFIQSPPLRADWSKGTNGYAVIRCNTVSGAAEITYRSYSKSRRTFVLGEDFGSGGISYPKESDRKFFQSSPSLSSLAQRFLAGEPHDLVDWHRRNVRAKSNYIESFITPQIHKVEYGEEEQWLEAPVALSRIFEPSMRDHFVIAPADSGLSTCAFLTLKGIAENVRDTGIIPAFFDAGDTSVNRASILRSMVQTGLTRYTTAEMEHLAEQGSVRLIVDGLNLSNAEHFNNFRQTIRKFFPKVPIVAFVRTEKVGQAVSSLDYPALSLVDDDVYELAELGVQQIREVIAMHRKKLNDNTIEKLATHAIESLSQINEPIFPSTVAVLVETLVQDHDFRPINKARLLDRYVECLLGRFELEDVREGTFSSHDKIEFLSYVARKILEQDTGGLTDNEWKDARSSYEAGYLMELPRGLLKEFEEKGLLVSEGGRITFRADYLFSYFIARQMKSDAVFAEKITTGNGLFKHHGEIVFYGELEGTDTGSVLDQVYRQVDQLEETLLEQYSKAGIDLSTEWLNSVSDDPKEVIEVFKELIEVDSSDPDPDTADRQDNQRLANVLRRRGVARRHEVAESEARLLVAMRLYGQLIRNALHIPAKDKLRHLAKLYEAAEVWVGFMSAAREHIGSSPVTVAGGVRFINNGALFDREKSIADFKYNAPNSMSRVLADAVKNPQLSIALRSVLPQLTEMGALFAREALLTLPSRDNQEAYLQSIKGAQDKTLIAASMRALKREYLGSGRNSDMRNHSEGIVGGIRSAVGQRALGDPNRLEKLKLIRDMKAAAADKKRGTT
;
A
#
# COMPACT_ATOMS: atom_id res chain seq x y z
N MET A 1 -2.38 36.13 12.84
CA MET A 1 -2.90 34.88 12.25
C MET A 1 -3.29 35.17 10.82
N GLU A 2 -3.44 34.16 9.96
CA GLU A 2 -3.83 34.38 8.56
C GLU A 2 -5.35 34.19 8.40
N THR A 3 -6.00 35.15 7.75
CA THR A 3 -7.42 35.10 7.39
C THR A 3 -7.55 35.35 5.89
N SER A 4 -8.36 34.52 5.22
CA SER A 4 -8.69 34.68 3.80
C SER A 4 -10.05 35.36 3.67
N ILE A 5 -10.14 36.44 2.91
CA ILE A 5 -11.39 37.15 2.62
C ILE A 5 -11.71 36.97 1.13
N VAL A 6 -12.78 36.25 0.82
CA VAL A 6 -13.33 36.15 -0.54
C VAL A 6 -14.26 37.35 -0.74
N HIS A 7 -13.82 38.32 -1.54
CA HIS A 7 -14.55 39.56 -1.80
C HIS A 7 -15.34 39.43 -3.10
N LEU A 8 -16.66 39.36 -2.97
CA LEU A 8 -17.63 39.25 -4.06
C LEU A 8 -18.44 40.55 -4.15
N SER A 9 -18.85 40.94 -5.35
CA SER A 9 -19.73 42.09 -5.55
C SER A 9 -20.41 42.05 -6.92
N ASP A 10 -21.53 42.77 -7.05
CA ASP A 10 -22.15 43.08 -8.34
C ASP A 10 -22.51 41.84 -9.17
N LEU A 11 -22.99 40.78 -8.51
CA LEU A 11 -23.41 39.55 -9.18
C LEU A 11 -24.66 39.78 -10.04
N HIS A 12 -25.60 40.62 -9.57
CA HIS A 12 -26.87 40.91 -10.22
C HIS A 12 -27.64 39.64 -10.59
N PHE A 13 -27.75 38.72 -9.64
CA PHE A 13 -28.28 37.39 -9.92
C PHE A 13 -29.70 37.43 -10.48
N LYS A 14 -29.87 36.72 -11.60
CA LYS A 14 -31.16 36.36 -12.19
C LYS A 14 -31.24 34.85 -12.24
N ASN A 15 -32.43 34.30 -12.01
CA ASN A 15 -32.67 32.87 -12.10
C ASN A 15 -32.73 32.37 -13.56
N ASP A 16 -31.61 32.50 -14.28
CA ASP A 16 -31.45 32.05 -15.67
C ASP A 16 -30.28 31.06 -15.82
N VAL A 17 -30.19 30.45 -17.00
CA VAL A 17 -29.22 29.38 -17.29
C VAL A 17 -27.77 29.89 -17.21
N GLU A 18 -27.50 31.12 -17.64
CA GLU A 18 -26.15 31.67 -17.65
C GLU A 18 -25.65 31.96 -16.23
N ASN A 19 -26.47 32.60 -15.40
CA ASN A 19 -26.12 32.92 -14.03
C ASN A 19 -25.93 31.65 -13.18
N ARG A 20 -26.81 30.65 -13.35
CA ARG A 20 -26.64 29.33 -12.68
C ARG A 20 -25.32 28.67 -13.06
N PHE A 21 -24.99 28.63 -14.35
CA PHE A 21 -23.72 28.08 -14.83
C PHE A 21 -22.53 28.86 -14.28
N ARG A 22 -22.59 30.20 -14.23
CA ARG A 22 -21.51 31.04 -13.69
C ARG A 22 -21.29 30.83 -12.20
N ILE A 23 -22.36 30.70 -11.41
CA ILE A 23 -22.28 30.38 -9.98
C ILE A 23 -21.62 29.02 -9.76
N GLU A 24 -21.98 28.02 -10.56
CA GLU A 24 -21.36 26.70 -10.49
C GLU A 24 -19.84 26.79 -10.73
N ARG A 25 -19.42 27.51 -11.79
CA ARG A 25 -18.00 27.73 -12.07
C ARG A 25 -17.29 28.55 -10.99
N LEU A 26 -17.99 29.50 -10.35
CA LEU A 26 -17.45 30.28 -9.24
C LEU A 26 -17.20 29.39 -8.02
N ARG A 27 -18.15 28.51 -7.68
CA ARG A 27 -18.02 27.55 -6.59
C ARG A 27 -16.86 26.59 -6.84
N ASP A 28 -16.77 26.04 -8.05
CA ASP A 28 -15.67 25.14 -8.43
C ASP A 28 -14.31 25.85 -8.30
N ASP A 29 -14.24 27.13 -8.65
CA ASP A 29 -13.01 27.92 -8.52
C ASP A 29 -12.66 28.20 -7.06
N ILE A 30 -13.61 28.67 -6.25
CA ILE A 30 -13.41 28.96 -4.82
C ILE A 30 -12.98 27.68 -4.08
N ALA A 31 -13.62 26.54 -4.37
CA ALA A 31 -13.29 25.25 -3.77
C ALA A 31 -11.89 24.75 -4.17
N ALA A 32 -11.39 25.13 -5.34
CA ALA A 32 -10.05 24.78 -5.80
C ALA A 32 -8.95 25.69 -5.21
N LEU A 33 -9.31 26.77 -4.52
CA LEU A 33 -8.34 27.66 -3.89
C LEU A 33 -7.96 27.15 -2.49
N PRO A 34 -6.66 27.15 -2.15
CA PRO A 34 -6.21 26.86 -0.79
C PRO A 34 -6.48 28.07 0.11
N LEU A 35 -7.74 28.28 0.46
CA LEU A 35 -8.16 29.29 1.42
C LEU A 35 -7.83 28.72 2.81
N GLY A 36 -7.07 29.46 3.64
CA GLY A 36 -6.64 28.99 4.96
C GLY A 36 -7.83 28.62 5.88
N PRO A 37 -7.60 28.11 7.09
CA PRO A 37 -8.67 27.58 7.95
C PRO A 37 -9.74 28.62 8.36
N ASN A 38 -9.41 29.92 8.28
CA ASN A 38 -10.32 31.01 8.59
C ASN A 38 -10.68 31.77 7.30
N VAL A 39 -11.89 31.53 6.77
CA VAL A 39 -12.38 32.16 5.54
C VAL A 39 -13.59 33.04 5.81
N VAL A 40 -13.55 34.29 5.34
CA VAL A 40 -14.67 35.24 5.37
C VAL A 40 -15.11 35.50 3.93
N THR A 41 -16.38 35.28 3.60
CA THR A 41 -16.93 35.75 2.33
C THR A 41 -17.60 37.10 2.55
N ALA A 42 -16.99 38.16 2.02
CA ALA A 42 -17.53 39.51 2.05
C ALA A 42 -18.26 39.81 0.72
N PHE A 43 -19.59 39.94 0.75
CA PHE A 43 -20.39 40.27 -0.43
C PHE A 43 -20.87 41.73 -0.37
N THR A 44 -20.22 42.60 -1.14
CA THR A 44 -20.43 44.06 -1.07
C THR A 44 -21.56 44.58 -1.97
N GLY A 45 -22.73 43.94 -1.89
CA GLY A 45 -23.96 44.41 -2.53
C GLY A 45 -24.18 43.97 -3.98
N ASP A 46 -25.38 44.28 -4.46
CA ASP A 46 -25.93 43.87 -5.75
C ASP A 46 -25.86 42.34 -5.91
N LEU A 47 -26.36 41.65 -4.89
CA LEU A 47 -26.46 40.19 -4.84
C LEU A 47 -27.42 39.71 -5.92
N VAL A 48 -28.59 40.34 -5.99
CA VAL A 48 -29.67 40.03 -6.92
C VAL A 48 -29.95 41.21 -7.86
N GLN A 49 -30.75 41.00 -8.90
CA GLN A 49 -31.01 42.03 -9.90
C GLN A 49 -32.07 43.07 -9.48
N SER A 50 -33.08 42.64 -8.71
CA SER A 50 -34.31 43.44 -8.47
C SER A 50 -34.85 43.40 -7.03
N GLY A 51 -34.12 42.81 -6.08
CA GLY A 51 -34.56 42.71 -4.68
C GLY A 51 -35.70 41.72 -4.44
N ASP A 52 -36.04 40.89 -5.43
CA ASP A 52 -37.13 39.91 -5.34
C ASP A 52 -36.76 38.73 -4.44
N GLN A 53 -37.67 38.30 -3.56
CA GLN A 53 -37.45 37.19 -2.63
C GLN A 53 -37.01 35.89 -3.35
N GLU A 54 -37.63 35.54 -4.48
CA GLU A 54 -37.28 34.33 -5.24
C GLU A 54 -35.81 34.31 -5.68
N GLN A 55 -35.24 35.47 -6.03
CA GLN A 55 -33.84 35.55 -6.45
C GLN A 55 -32.89 35.27 -5.28
N TYR A 56 -33.24 35.72 -4.07
CA TYR A 56 -32.45 35.45 -2.86
C TYR A 56 -32.52 33.98 -2.45
N ASP A 57 -33.72 33.38 -2.48
CA ASP A 57 -33.91 31.96 -2.12
C ASP A 57 -33.03 31.06 -3.02
N VAL A 58 -33.09 31.29 -4.33
CA VAL A 58 -32.28 30.53 -5.29
C VAL A 58 -30.77 30.81 -5.15
N LEU A 59 -30.39 32.08 -4.91
CA LEU A 59 -28.98 32.43 -4.69
C LEU A 59 -28.42 31.78 -3.42
N PHE A 60 -29.24 31.68 -2.37
CA PHE A 60 -28.87 31.00 -1.14
C PHE A 60 -28.53 29.53 -1.43
N ASP A 61 -29.43 28.80 -2.09
CA ASP A 61 -29.23 27.39 -2.41
C ASP A 61 -28.02 27.13 -3.32
N LEU A 62 -27.77 28.03 -4.28
CA LEU A 62 -26.72 27.82 -5.29
C LEU A 62 -25.32 28.26 -4.84
N LEU A 63 -25.22 29.28 -3.98
CA LEU A 63 -23.95 29.90 -3.62
C LEU A 63 -23.74 30.01 -2.11
N LEU A 64 -24.64 30.69 -1.38
CA LEU A 64 -24.37 31.04 0.02
C LEU A 64 -24.41 29.82 0.96
N GLY A 65 -25.37 28.91 0.77
CA GLY A 65 -25.47 27.64 1.48
C GLY A 65 -24.23 26.76 1.29
N PRO A 66 -23.83 26.46 0.04
CA PRO A 66 -22.59 25.73 -0.24
C PRO A 66 -21.32 26.37 0.34
N LEU A 67 -21.22 27.71 0.39
CA LEU A 67 -20.10 28.38 1.03
C LEU A 67 -20.11 28.20 2.56
N ILE A 68 -21.28 28.19 3.19
CA ILE A 68 -21.43 27.88 4.62
C ILE A 68 -21.03 26.43 4.91
N GLU A 69 -21.43 25.47 4.08
CA GLU A 69 -21.02 24.06 4.20
C GLU A 69 -19.49 23.91 4.08
N ALA A 70 -18.84 24.75 3.28
CA ALA A 70 -17.38 24.87 3.19
C ALA A 70 -16.75 25.65 4.37
N ASN A 71 -17.52 25.95 5.42
CA ASN A 71 -17.10 26.66 6.64
C ASN A 71 -16.70 28.13 6.42
N HIS A 72 -17.18 28.78 5.35
CA HIS A 72 -16.99 30.22 5.16
C HIS A 72 -17.90 31.02 6.09
N GLN A 73 -17.37 32.09 6.66
CA GLN A 73 -18.14 33.05 7.47
C GLN A 73 -18.66 34.17 6.57
N ILE A 74 -19.98 34.25 6.42
CA ILE A 74 -20.60 35.18 5.47
C ILE A 74 -20.83 36.56 6.11
N ALA A 75 -20.46 37.62 5.39
CA ALA A 75 -20.76 39.01 5.71
C ALA A 75 -21.21 39.74 4.45
N ILE A 76 -22.43 40.28 4.45
CA ILE A 76 -23.03 40.93 3.28
C ILE A 76 -23.42 42.37 3.59
N VAL A 77 -23.49 43.24 2.58
CA VAL A 77 -24.14 44.57 2.66
C VAL A 77 -25.04 44.75 1.43
N PRO A 78 -26.14 45.52 1.51
CA PRO A 78 -27.04 45.67 0.37
C PRO A 78 -26.44 46.61 -0.68
N GLY A 79 -26.72 46.32 -1.94
CA GLY A 79 -26.54 47.23 -3.08
C GLY A 79 -27.86 47.84 -3.57
N ASN A 80 -27.79 48.74 -4.54
CA ASN A 80 -29.00 49.45 -4.99
C ASN A 80 -29.90 48.60 -5.90
N HIS A 81 -29.44 47.44 -6.36
CA HIS A 81 -30.25 46.42 -7.01
C HIS A 81 -30.93 45.45 -6.02
N ASP A 82 -30.47 45.42 -4.77
CA ASP A 82 -31.06 44.63 -3.68
C ASP A 82 -32.32 45.32 -3.07
N VAL A 83 -32.55 46.58 -3.43
CA VAL A 83 -33.70 47.40 -3.03
C VAL A 83 -34.93 47.08 -3.87
N GLU A 84 -36.05 46.81 -3.23
CA GLU A 84 -37.37 46.68 -3.87
C GLU A 84 -37.87 48.06 -4.33
N ARG A 85 -37.42 48.51 -5.51
CA ARG A 85 -37.65 49.87 -6.02
C ARG A 85 -39.14 50.27 -6.07
N GLN A 86 -40.03 49.31 -6.28
CA GLN A 86 -41.49 49.49 -6.23
C GLN A 86 -42.02 49.97 -4.87
N LEU A 87 -41.27 49.77 -3.78
CA LEU A 87 -41.60 50.20 -2.43
C LEU A 87 -40.91 51.51 -2.04
N THR A 88 -40.12 52.10 -2.93
CA THR A 88 -39.38 53.35 -2.67
C THR A 88 -40.26 54.57 -2.96
N ASP A 89 -40.12 55.61 -2.14
CA ASP A 89 -40.81 56.90 -2.31
C ASP A 89 -39.78 58.02 -2.60
N SER A 90 -39.85 58.58 -3.81
CA SER A 90 -38.94 59.62 -4.27
C SER A 90 -39.12 60.94 -3.53
N GLU A 91 -40.33 61.26 -3.06
CA GLU A 91 -40.59 62.50 -2.30
C GLU A 91 -39.93 62.45 -0.92
N SER A 92 -40.07 61.31 -0.21
CA SER A 92 -39.39 61.06 1.05
C SER A 92 -37.86 61.12 0.92
N ALA A 93 -37.29 60.45 -0.10
CA ALA A 93 -35.85 60.49 -0.35
C ALA A 93 -35.34 61.92 -0.64
N ALA A 94 -36.09 62.70 -1.42
CA ALA A 94 -35.76 64.10 -1.70
C ALA A 94 -35.83 64.99 -0.45
N ALA A 95 -36.76 64.72 0.47
CA ALA A 95 -36.87 65.44 1.75
C ALA A 95 -35.62 65.23 2.62
N PHE A 96 -35.14 64.00 2.74
CA PHE A 96 -33.90 63.68 3.48
C PHE A 96 -32.66 64.34 2.85
N ILE A 97 -32.56 64.37 1.52
CA ILE A 97 -31.42 65.01 0.82
C ILE A 97 -31.44 66.53 1.01
N LYS A 98 -32.61 67.17 0.95
CA LYS A 98 -32.77 68.63 1.15
C LYS A 98 -32.50 69.05 2.59
N ASP A 99 -32.76 68.17 3.54
CA ASP A 99 -32.39 68.38 4.93
C ASP A 99 -30.87 68.29 5.11
N ARG A 100 -30.21 69.45 5.00
CA ARG A 100 -28.78 69.63 5.30
C ARG A 100 -28.52 69.92 6.78
N ALA A 101 -29.56 70.16 7.58
CA ALA A 101 -29.42 70.34 9.03
C ALA A 101 -29.21 69.00 9.75
N SER A 102 -29.57 67.89 9.10
CA SER A 102 -29.55 66.53 9.66
C SER A 102 -28.25 65.74 9.47
N SER A 103 -27.09 66.40 9.42
CA SER A 103 -25.82 65.70 9.67
C SER A 103 -25.80 64.92 11.01
N TYR A 104 -26.82 65.15 11.86
CA TYR A 104 -27.20 64.39 13.03
C TYR A 104 -28.71 64.06 13.04
N LEU A 105 -29.21 63.22 12.14
CA LEU A 105 -30.60 62.70 12.20
C LEU A 105 -30.97 62.13 13.59
N PHE A 106 -29.98 61.79 14.41
CA PHE A 106 -30.15 61.39 15.79
C PHE A 106 -29.81 62.56 16.73
N SER A 107 -30.83 63.33 17.12
CA SER A 107 -30.77 64.14 18.35
C SER A 107 -30.77 63.19 19.57
N GLY A 108 -29.63 62.56 19.80
CA GLY A 108 -29.23 62.11 21.13
C GLY A 108 -29.85 60.86 21.74
N ASN A 109 -30.66 60.01 21.07
CA ASN A 109 -31.04 58.71 21.69
C ASN A 109 -31.59 57.54 20.82
N SER A 110 -31.63 57.58 19.48
CA SER A 110 -32.24 56.46 18.72
C SER A 110 -31.50 56.03 17.43
N PHE A 111 -30.23 55.63 17.52
CA PHE A 111 -29.49 55.06 16.38
C PHE A 111 -30.08 53.73 15.82
N LYS A 112 -31.12 53.19 16.47
CA LYS A 112 -31.91 52.01 16.03
C LYS A 112 -33.21 52.38 15.31
N GLN A 113 -33.61 53.66 15.26
CA GLN A 113 -34.84 54.06 14.57
C GLN A 113 -34.60 54.14 13.06
N THR A 114 -35.38 53.37 12.33
CA THR A 114 -35.48 53.34 10.87
C THR A 114 -36.29 54.54 10.34
N PRO A 115 -35.97 55.07 9.15
CA PRO A 115 -36.76 56.14 8.53
C PRO A 115 -38.16 55.68 8.10
N PHE A 116 -38.42 54.36 8.10
CA PHE A 116 -39.67 53.76 7.68
C PHE A 116 -40.57 53.39 8.88
N ARG A 117 -41.63 54.16 9.13
CA ARG A 117 -42.49 53.97 10.31
C ARG A 117 -43.35 52.71 10.27
N GLU A 118 -43.84 52.34 9.09
CA GLU A 118 -44.81 51.23 8.93
C GLU A 118 -44.13 49.88 8.70
N ASN A 119 -43.00 49.86 8.00
CA ASN A 119 -42.18 48.68 7.78
C ASN A 119 -40.73 48.97 8.21
N PRO A 120 -40.26 48.47 9.36
CA PRO A 120 -38.93 48.78 9.87
C PRO A 120 -37.76 48.45 8.94
N ASN A 121 -37.93 47.43 8.09
CA ASN A 121 -36.94 47.03 7.08
C ASN A 121 -37.10 47.76 5.75
N GLY A 122 -38.21 48.49 5.57
CA GLY A 122 -38.51 49.29 4.40
C GLY A 122 -38.37 48.49 3.08
N PRO A 123 -37.87 49.12 2.02
CA PRO A 123 -37.59 48.49 0.71
C PRO A 123 -36.50 47.42 0.71
N LEU A 124 -35.90 47.08 1.86
CA LEU A 124 -34.87 46.06 1.99
C LEU A 124 -35.38 44.82 2.74
N ASN A 125 -36.70 44.64 2.85
CA ASN A 125 -37.28 43.57 3.65
C ASN A 125 -36.79 42.16 3.23
N ASN A 126 -36.78 41.88 1.93
CA ASN A 126 -36.30 40.59 1.41
C ASN A 126 -34.79 40.39 1.68
N TYR A 127 -33.98 41.43 1.44
CA TYR A 127 -32.55 41.42 1.77
C TYR A 127 -32.30 41.15 3.26
N ARG A 128 -33.05 41.81 4.14
CA ARG A 128 -32.91 41.67 5.60
C ARG A 128 -33.27 40.28 6.09
N THR A 129 -34.24 39.63 5.44
CA THR A 129 -34.62 38.24 5.70
C THR A 129 -33.46 37.29 5.38
N LEU A 130 -32.75 37.52 4.27
CA LEU A 130 -31.53 36.77 3.95
C LEU A 130 -30.39 37.08 4.95
N GLU A 131 -30.16 38.35 5.29
CA GLU A 131 -29.10 38.77 6.21
C GLU A 131 -29.24 38.14 7.61
N GLU A 132 -30.47 37.90 8.07
CA GLU A 132 -30.77 37.25 9.37
C GLU A 132 -30.23 35.82 9.47
N LEU A 133 -30.07 35.13 8.33
CA LEU A 133 -29.50 33.78 8.30
C LEU A 133 -28.02 33.74 8.70
N PHE A 134 -27.34 34.90 8.74
CA PHE A 134 -25.91 35.00 9.09
C PHE A 134 -25.65 35.55 10.49
N GLU A 135 -26.61 35.44 11.40
CA GLU A 135 -26.42 35.70 12.83
C GLU A 135 -25.32 34.81 13.46
N PRO A 136 -24.71 35.21 14.61
CA PRO A 136 -25.04 36.37 15.43
C PRO A 136 -24.33 37.66 15.01
N TYR A 137 -25.03 38.79 15.21
CA TYR A 137 -24.47 40.14 15.14
C TYR A 137 -24.24 40.70 16.55
N ALA A 138 -23.12 41.37 16.78
CA ALA A 138 -22.83 42.04 18.04
C ALA A 138 -23.72 43.29 18.22
N GLU A 139 -23.90 44.05 17.14
CA GLU A 139 -24.85 45.17 17.04
C GLU A 139 -25.49 45.14 15.65
N ARG A 140 -26.77 45.49 15.54
CA ARG A 140 -27.49 45.56 14.26
C ARG A 140 -28.56 46.64 14.29
N SER A 141 -28.70 47.36 13.18
CA SER A 141 -29.75 48.35 12.92
C SER A 141 -30.08 48.40 11.43
N PHE A 142 -31.08 49.19 11.05
CA PHE A 142 -31.40 49.46 9.65
C PHE A 142 -30.22 50.06 8.86
N TYR A 143 -29.29 50.74 9.52
CA TYR A 143 -28.16 51.42 8.90
C TYR A 143 -26.91 50.55 8.78
N GLY A 144 -26.87 49.36 9.40
CA GLY A 144 -25.72 48.48 9.35
C GLY A 144 -25.60 47.53 10.54
N TYR A 145 -24.48 46.83 10.64
CA TYR A 145 -24.20 45.89 11.74
C TYR A 145 -22.72 45.83 12.11
N VAL A 146 -22.46 45.19 13.25
CA VAL A 146 -21.14 44.74 13.71
C VAL A 146 -21.17 43.22 13.88
N LYS A 147 -20.19 42.53 13.30
CA LYS A 147 -20.01 41.07 13.42
C LYS A 147 -18.55 40.77 13.76
N GLN A 148 -18.33 39.92 14.76
CA GLN A 148 -16.99 39.46 15.12
C GLN A 148 -16.77 38.06 14.53
N ILE A 149 -15.69 37.91 13.74
CA ILE A 149 -15.31 36.65 13.11
C ILE A 149 -13.85 36.34 13.46
N GLY A 150 -13.63 35.52 14.47
CA GLY A 150 -12.28 35.27 15.01
C GLY A 150 -11.61 36.59 15.45
N ASP A 151 -10.45 36.90 14.87
CA ASP A 151 -9.70 38.15 15.12
C ASP A 151 -10.17 39.33 14.25
N VAL A 152 -11.13 39.12 13.35
CA VAL A 152 -11.62 40.14 12.41
C VAL A 152 -12.94 40.73 12.90
N SER A 153 -12.98 42.05 13.05
CA SER A 153 -14.21 42.80 13.31
C SER A 153 -14.76 43.35 12.00
N VAL A 154 -15.92 42.87 11.58
CA VAL A 154 -16.61 43.31 10.36
C VAL A 154 -17.71 44.31 10.71
N VAL A 155 -17.70 45.47 10.05
CA VAL A 155 -18.75 46.48 10.12
C VAL A 155 -19.36 46.63 8.74
N GLY A 156 -20.63 46.26 8.59
CA GLY A 156 -21.37 46.44 7.35
C GLY A 156 -22.26 47.67 7.42
N MET A 157 -22.16 48.59 6.47
CA MET A 157 -22.97 49.82 6.44
C MET A 157 -23.90 49.85 5.22
N ASN A 158 -25.16 50.19 5.48
CA ASN A 158 -26.18 50.36 4.45
C ASN A 158 -26.02 51.71 3.74
N SER A 159 -25.68 51.67 2.46
CA SER A 159 -25.51 52.87 1.61
C SER A 159 -26.67 53.10 0.64
N THR A 160 -27.72 52.26 0.68
CA THR A 160 -28.74 52.16 -0.38
C THR A 160 -30.11 52.67 0.03
N TRP A 161 -30.31 53.04 1.30
CA TRP A 161 -31.64 53.41 1.81
C TRP A 161 -32.24 54.70 1.23
N LEU A 162 -31.47 55.46 0.45
CA LEU A 162 -31.94 56.60 -0.36
C LEU A 162 -31.99 56.30 -1.87
N SER A 163 -31.61 55.08 -2.28
CA SER A 163 -31.70 54.63 -3.67
C SER A 163 -33.16 54.44 -4.06
N HIS A 164 -33.54 55.02 -5.19
CA HIS A 164 -34.87 54.93 -5.79
C HIS A 164 -34.75 55.03 -7.31
N GLU A 165 -35.86 54.82 -8.02
CA GLU A 165 -35.92 55.11 -9.45
C GLU A 165 -35.87 56.64 -9.67
N ARG A 166 -34.94 57.12 -10.50
CA ARG A 166 -34.75 58.55 -10.78
C ARG A 166 -35.23 58.89 -12.19
N ASP A 167 -35.60 60.15 -12.39
CA ASP A 167 -36.01 60.68 -13.68
C ASP A 167 -34.95 60.44 -14.77
N ASN A 168 -35.40 60.22 -16.01
CA ASN A 168 -34.58 59.81 -17.14
C ASN A 168 -33.29 60.62 -17.32
N GLY A 169 -32.17 60.03 -16.90
CA GLY A 169 -30.81 60.58 -17.04
C GLY A 169 -30.16 61.03 -15.73
N ASP A 170 -30.89 61.07 -14.61
CA ASP A 170 -30.35 61.36 -13.29
C ASP A 170 -29.81 60.09 -12.60
N SER A 171 -28.80 60.23 -11.73
CA SER A 171 -28.13 59.10 -11.06
C SER A 171 -28.09 59.27 -9.54
N ASP A 172 -27.92 58.16 -8.82
CA ASP A 172 -27.71 58.16 -7.37
C ASP A 172 -26.37 58.77 -6.94
N ARG A 173 -25.43 59.00 -7.87
CA ARG A 173 -24.11 59.53 -7.55
C ARG A 173 -24.18 60.90 -6.90
N GLY A 174 -23.53 61.03 -5.74
CA GLY A 174 -23.50 62.25 -4.91
C GLY A 174 -24.79 62.52 -4.13
N LYS A 175 -25.72 61.55 -4.10
CA LYS A 175 -27.07 61.71 -3.52
C LYS A 175 -27.43 60.62 -2.50
N LEU A 176 -26.50 59.72 -2.20
CA LEU A 176 -26.69 58.66 -1.19
C LEU A 176 -26.13 59.09 0.17
N ARG A 177 -26.52 58.37 1.23
CA ARG A 177 -26.03 58.65 2.59
C ARG A 177 -25.67 57.38 3.34
N VAL A 178 -24.61 57.47 4.14
CA VAL A 178 -24.27 56.51 5.20
C VAL A 178 -24.21 57.29 6.50
N GLU A 179 -24.85 56.81 7.56
CA GLU A 179 -25.00 57.57 8.80
C GLU A 179 -23.69 57.61 9.62
N PRO A 180 -22.98 58.77 9.72
CA PRO A 180 -21.67 58.83 10.36
C PRO A 180 -21.73 58.58 11.88
N HIS A 181 -22.83 58.97 12.51
CA HIS A 181 -23.05 58.72 13.94
C HIS A 181 -23.17 57.22 14.24
N VAL A 182 -23.86 56.45 13.38
CA VAL A 182 -23.99 54.99 13.52
C VAL A 182 -22.63 54.33 13.36
N LEU A 183 -21.87 54.69 12.32
CA LEU A 183 -20.53 54.15 12.12
C LEU A 183 -19.61 54.46 13.31
N SER A 184 -19.67 55.68 13.86
CA SER A 184 -18.89 56.06 15.05
C SER A 184 -19.24 55.20 16.26
N LYS A 185 -20.53 54.92 16.48
CA LYS A 185 -20.99 54.06 17.59
C LYS A 185 -20.56 52.60 17.41
N TYR A 186 -20.60 52.09 16.19
CA TYR A 186 -20.09 50.76 15.87
C TYR A 186 -18.57 50.67 16.09
N VAL A 187 -17.80 51.70 15.72
CA VAL A 187 -16.37 51.76 16.00
C VAL A 187 -16.08 51.76 17.51
N GLU A 188 -16.88 52.47 18.31
CA GLU A 188 -16.74 52.48 19.78
C GLU A 188 -16.98 51.10 20.42
N SER A 189 -17.78 50.22 19.80
CA SER A 189 -18.06 48.87 20.32
C SER A 189 -17.06 47.82 19.87
N LEU A 190 -16.16 48.12 18.92
CA LEU A 190 -15.17 47.16 18.44
C LEU A 190 -14.09 46.86 19.49
N PRO A 191 -13.59 45.62 19.55
CA PRO A 191 -12.38 45.30 20.32
C PRO A 191 -11.21 46.23 19.95
N LYS A 192 -10.39 46.58 20.95
CA LYS A 192 -9.24 47.47 20.73
C LYS A 192 -8.15 46.83 19.86
N ALA A 193 -7.98 45.51 19.92
CA ALA A 193 -6.95 44.75 19.24
C ALA A 193 -7.58 43.72 18.29
N SER A 194 -8.33 44.19 17.29
CA SER A 194 -8.86 43.38 16.20
C SER A 194 -8.50 44.00 14.85
N PHE A 195 -8.44 43.15 13.83
CA PHE A 195 -8.32 43.61 12.45
C PHE A 195 -9.70 44.06 11.95
N LYS A 196 -9.84 45.31 11.52
CA LYS A 196 -11.13 45.97 11.32
C LYS A 196 -11.44 46.12 9.84
N LEU A 197 -12.56 45.52 9.43
CA LEU A 197 -13.06 45.50 8.06
C LEU A 197 -14.35 46.31 7.96
N LEU A 198 -14.38 47.32 7.09
CA LEU A 198 -15.60 48.06 6.74
C LEU A 198 -16.14 47.57 5.39
N LEU A 199 -17.42 47.23 5.32
CA LEU A 199 -18.11 46.87 4.09
C LEU A 199 -19.09 47.98 3.69
N LEU A 200 -18.99 48.40 2.43
CA LEU A 200 -19.90 49.33 1.76
C LEU A 200 -20.25 48.75 0.39
N HIS A 201 -21.37 49.13 -0.21
CA HIS A 201 -21.60 48.80 -1.62
C HIS A 201 -21.08 49.93 -2.52
N HIS A 202 -21.57 51.15 -2.32
CA HIS A 202 -21.18 52.29 -3.13
C HIS A 202 -19.83 52.88 -2.68
N PRO A 203 -18.98 53.33 -3.63
CA PRO A 203 -17.79 54.11 -3.29
C PRO A 203 -18.17 55.45 -2.65
N LEU A 204 -17.22 56.06 -1.94
CA LEU A 204 -17.46 57.26 -1.15
C LEU A 204 -17.92 58.47 -1.99
N ASP A 205 -17.55 58.57 -3.27
CA ASP A 205 -17.97 59.68 -4.15
C ASP A 205 -19.45 59.59 -4.59
N TRP A 206 -20.14 58.49 -4.28
CA TRP A 206 -21.59 58.36 -4.44
C TRP A 206 -22.37 58.96 -3.28
N LEU A 207 -21.72 59.17 -2.15
CA LEU A 207 -22.32 59.78 -0.99
C LEU A 207 -22.42 61.30 -1.17
N GLU A 208 -23.45 61.90 -0.57
CA GLU A 208 -23.57 63.35 -0.48
C GLU A 208 -22.37 63.93 0.29
N GLU A 209 -21.97 65.15 -0.07
CA GLU A 209 -20.71 65.76 0.37
C GLU A 209 -20.48 65.71 1.89
N THR A 210 -21.48 66.00 2.72
CA THR A 210 -21.31 66.07 4.17
C THR A 210 -21.09 64.71 4.82
N THR A 211 -21.85 63.69 4.40
CA THR A 211 -21.69 62.31 4.87
C THR A 211 -20.42 61.69 4.30
N ARG A 212 -20.09 61.96 3.03
CA ARG A 212 -18.85 61.48 2.41
C ARG A 212 -17.64 61.88 3.23
N ASP A 213 -17.50 63.16 3.56
CA ASP A 213 -16.32 63.68 4.25
C ASP A 213 -16.22 63.09 5.68
N ALA A 214 -17.34 62.98 6.38
CA ALA A 214 -17.40 62.39 7.71
C ALA A 214 -17.06 60.89 7.71
N ILE A 215 -17.65 60.11 6.79
CA ILE A 215 -17.40 58.67 6.67
C ILE A 215 -15.95 58.42 6.24
N THR A 216 -15.40 59.22 5.33
CA THR A 216 -13.98 59.13 4.93
C THR A 216 -13.07 59.28 6.15
N ALA A 217 -13.31 60.31 6.98
CA ALA A 217 -12.51 60.55 8.18
C ALA A 217 -12.61 59.42 9.21
N ILE A 218 -13.81 58.85 9.40
CA ILE A 218 -14.02 57.73 10.34
C ILE A 218 -13.37 56.45 9.79
N ALA A 219 -13.58 56.15 8.51
CA ALA A 219 -13.06 54.95 7.85
C ALA A 219 -11.53 54.91 7.90
N THR A 220 -10.88 55.98 7.44
CA THR A 220 -9.41 56.09 7.38
C THR A 220 -8.74 56.01 8.75
N LYS A 221 -9.39 56.53 9.80
CA LYS A 221 -8.84 56.52 11.15
C LYS A 221 -8.96 55.18 11.88
N ASN A 222 -10.01 54.39 11.57
CA ASN A 222 -10.43 53.29 12.46
C ASN A 222 -10.44 51.90 11.82
N PHE A 223 -10.31 51.79 10.49
CA PHE A 223 -10.38 50.52 9.77
C PHE A 223 -9.09 50.21 9.04
N ASP A 224 -8.73 48.93 8.98
CA ASP A 224 -7.57 48.46 8.23
C ASP A 224 -7.90 48.36 6.74
N LEU A 225 -9.06 47.73 6.45
CA LEU A 225 -9.58 47.54 5.09
C LEU A 225 -11.00 48.08 4.95
N VAL A 226 -11.27 48.70 3.81
CA VAL A 226 -12.61 49.13 3.39
C VAL A 226 -12.93 48.46 2.06
N LEU A 227 -13.91 47.56 2.05
CA LEU A 227 -14.33 46.81 0.86
C LEU A 227 -15.59 47.39 0.25
N PHE A 228 -15.61 47.56 -1.07
CA PHE A 228 -16.77 48.06 -1.80
C PHE A 228 -16.87 47.57 -3.25
N GLY A 229 -17.97 47.90 -3.93
CA GLY A 229 -18.31 47.48 -5.28
C GLY A 229 -18.79 48.63 -6.19
N HIS A 230 -19.78 48.35 -7.05
CA HIS A 230 -20.57 49.28 -7.86
C HIS A 230 -19.88 49.96 -9.06
N VAL A 231 -18.74 50.63 -8.87
CA VAL A 231 -18.13 51.42 -9.96
C VAL A 231 -17.27 50.54 -10.86
N HIS A 232 -17.74 50.32 -12.08
CA HIS A 232 -17.02 49.48 -13.01
C HIS A 232 -15.84 50.21 -13.67
N THR A 233 -14.64 50.07 -13.12
CA THR A 233 -13.41 50.66 -13.65
C THR A 233 -12.55 49.64 -14.38
N ALA A 234 -11.98 50.03 -15.53
CA ALA A 234 -10.94 49.26 -16.21
C ALA A 234 -9.52 49.59 -15.71
N ASP A 235 -9.38 50.56 -14.79
CA ASP A 235 -8.09 51.05 -14.29
C ASP A 235 -7.69 50.33 -12.99
N LEU A 236 -6.56 49.64 -13.02
CA LEU A 236 -5.98 48.91 -11.89
C LEU A 236 -5.64 49.80 -10.70
N THR A 237 -5.24 51.06 -10.95
CA THR A 237 -4.89 52.00 -9.88
C THR A 237 -6.10 52.48 -9.09
N SER A 238 -7.32 52.25 -9.62
CA SER A 238 -8.56 52.59 -8.94
C SER A 238 -9.11 51.47 -8.06
N LEU A 239 -8.65 50.22 -8.22
CA LEU A 239 -9.13 49.07 -7.43
C LEU A 239 -8.56 49.03 -6.01
N VAL A 240 -7.39 49.62 -5.79
CA VAL A 240 -6.76 49.73 -4.48
C VAL A 240 -6.31 51.16 -4.24
N ARG A 241 -6.86 51.80 -3.22
CA ARG A 241 -6.49 53.16 -2.82
C ARG A 241 -6.09 53.18 -1.35
N ASN A 242 -4.87 53.64 -1.09
CA ASN A 242 -4.40 53.85 0.28
C ASN A 242 -4.71 55.29 0.68
N GLU A 243 -5.58 55.44 1.67
CA GLU A 243 -5.82 56.70 2.36
C GLU A 243 -5.15 56.63 3.73
N ASN A 244 -4.69 57.76 4.28
CA ASN A 244 -3.91 57.79 5.53
C ASN A 244 -4.59 57.01 6.67
N GLY A 245 -4.20 55.74 6.85
CA GLY A 245 -4.69 54.83 7.89
C GLY A 245 -5.55 53.64 7.43
N ALA A 246 -6.10 53.63 6.19
CA ALA A 246 -6.92 52.52 5.69
C ALA A 246 -6.68 52.22 4.20
N THR A 247 -6.82 50.94 3.83
CA THR A 247 -6.75 50.50 2.44
C THR A 247 -8.16 50.24 1.89
N PHE A 248 -8.54 50.99 0.88
CA PHE A 248 -9.79 50.85 0.16
C PHE A 248 -9.61 49.86 -1.00
N ILE A 249 -10.39 48.79 -1.02
CA ILE A 249 -10.30 47.70 -2.01
C ILE A 249 -11.66 47.53 -2.67
N GLN A 250 -11.66 47.61 -3.99
CA GLN A 250 -12.83 47.39 -4.81
C GLN A 250 -12.85 45.97 -5.38
N SER A 251 -13.99 45.28 -5.29
CA SER A 251 -14.18 44.00 -6.00
C SER A 251 -14.43 44.25 -7.48
N PRO A 252 -13.85 43.42 -8.37
CA PRO A 252 -14.35 43.32 -9.75
C PRO A 252 -15.82 42.85 -9.76
N PRO A 253 -16.59 43.18 -10.82
CA PRO A 253 -17.98 42.75 -10.91
C PRO A 253 -18.08 41.27 -11.32
N LEU A 254 -18.97 40.52 -10.67
CA LEU A 254 -19.27 39.11 -11.00
C LEU A 254 -20.39 38.93 -12.03
N ARG A 255 -20.87 40.02 -12.61
CA ARG A 255 -22.05 40.09 -13.47
C ARG A 255 -21.94 39.20 -14.73
N ALA A 256 -22.98 38.42 -15.00
CA ALA A 256 -23.19 37.72 -16.26
C ALA A 256 -23.26 38.72 -17.45
N ASP A 257 -22.82 38.31 -18.64
CA ASP A 257 -22.77 39.18 -19.83
C ASP A 257 -22.00 40.51 -19.71
N TRP A 258 -21.10 40.65 -18.72
CA TRP A 258 -20.27 41.84 -18.61
C TRP A 258 -19.31 41.99 -19.80
N SER A 259 -19.40 43.12 -20.51
CA SER A 259 -18.60 43.41 -21.70
C SER A 259 -17.74 44.68 -21.59
N LYS A 260 -17.84 45.41 -20.47
CA LYS A 260 -17.23 46.75 -20.31
C LYS A 260 -15.89 46.74 -19.58
N GLY A 261 -15.23 45.59 -19.46
CA GLY A 261 -13.92 45.48 -18.82
C GLY A 261 -13.73 44.17 -18.07
N THR A 262 -13.02 44.24 -16.95
CA THR A 262 -12.71 43.11 -16.09
C THR A 262 -13.95 42.51 -15.44
N ASN A 263 -13.97 41.19 -15.26
CA ASN A 263 -15.09 40.42 -14.70
C ASN A 263 -14.52 39.28 -13.86
N GLY A 264 -14.87 39.20 -12.59
CA GLY A 264 -14.11 38.41 -11.65
C GLY A 264 -14.46 38.66 -10.20
N TYR A 265 -13.56 38.22 -9.31
CA TYR A 265 -13.63 38.50 -7.88
C TYR A 265 -12.22 38.60 -7.30
N ALA A 266 -12.12 39.00 -6.03
CA ALA A 266 -10.84 39.11 -5.33
C ALA A 266 -10.80 38.17 -4.11
N VAL A 267 -9.60 37.67 -3.82
CA VAL A 267 -9.28 36.94 -2.59
C VAL A 267 -8.18 37.69 -1.87
N ILE A 268 -8.49 38.21 -0.68
CA ILE A 268 -7.59 39.02 0.13
C ILE A 268 -7.08 38.15 1.27
N ARG A 269 -5.80 37.84 1.28
CA ARG A 269 -5.15 37.21 2.44
C ARG A 269 -4.61 38.31 3.33
N CYS A 270 -5.07 38.35 4.58
CA CYS A 270 -4.59 39.30 5.56
C CYS A 270 -3.94 38.61 6.75
N ASN A 271 -2.84 39.19 7.23
CA ASN A 271 -2.27 38.86 8.52
C ASN A 271 -2.87 39.81 9.56
N THR A 272 -3.73 39.27 10.43
CA THR A 272 -4.48 40.06 11.43
C THR A 272 -3.61 40.72 12.50
N VAL A 273 -2.33 40.34 12.61
CA VAL A 273 -1.39 40.86 13.62
C VAL A 273 -0.51 41.96 13.03
N SER A 274 0.05 41.75 11.83
CA SER A 274 0.89 42.76 11.17
C SER A 274 0.09 43.78 10.36
N GLY A 275 -1.17 43.46 10.02
CA GLY A 275 -2.02 44.27 9.14
C GLY A 275 -1.67 44.16 7.65
N ALA A 276 -0.71 43.30 7.28
CA ALA A 276 -0.31 43.11 5.89
C ALA A 276 -1.39 42.39 5.09
N ALA A 277 -1.62 42.81 3.85
CA ALA A 277 -2.59 42.21 2.94
C ALA A 277 -1.99 41.87 1.57
N GLU A 278 -2.39 40.73 1.00
CA GLU A 278 -2.10 40.30 -0.36
C GLU A 278 -3.43 40.05 -1.07
N ILE A 279 -3.60 40.60 -2.26
CA ILE A 279 -4.83 40.48 -3.04
C ILE A 279 -4.54 39.61 -4.25
N THR A 280 -5.28 38.53 -4.41
CA THR A 280 -5.29 37.69 -5.61
C THR A 280 -6.60 37.91 -6.35
N TYR A 281 -6.53 38.40 -7.57
CA TYR A 281 -7.69 38.56 -8.44
C TYR A 281 -7.92 37.32 -9.30
N ARG A 282 -9.18 37.03 -9.56
CA ARG A 282 -9.64 35.93 -10.41
C ARG A 282 -10.48 36.51 -11.55
N SER A 283 -10.14 36.18 -12.80
CA SER A 283 -10.89 36.62 -13.99
C SER A 283 -11.77 35.49 -14.53
N TYR A 284 -12.99 35.78 -14.96
CA TYR A 284 -13.80 34.81 -15.71
C TYR A 284 -13.39 34.77 -17.19
N SER A 285 -12.88 33.64 -17.66
CA SER A 285 -12.53 33.44 -19.07
C SER A 285 -13.74 32.94 -19.86
N LYS A 286 -14.30 33.80 -20.73
CA LYS A 286 -15.45 33.42 -21.58
C LYS A 286 -15.11 32.28 -22.55
N SER A 287 -13.88 32.23 -23.07
CA SER A 287 -13.44 31.19 -24.02
C SER A 287 -13.24 29.83 -23.35
N ARG A 288 -12.67 29.82 -22.13
CA ARG A 288 -12.45 28.59 -21.35
C ARG A 288 -13.65 28.20 -20.48
N ARG A 289 -14.65 29.09 -20.35
CA ARG A 289 -15.84 28.94 -19.50
C ARG A 289 -15.51 28.58 -18.05
N THR A 290 -14.43 29.16 -17.51
CA THR A 290 -13.94 28.94 -16.15
C THR A 290 -13.26 30.19 -15.62
N PHE A 291 -13.14 30.31 -14.30
CA PHE A 291 -12.30 31.31 -13.68
C PHE A 291 -10.81 30.93 -13.81
N VAL A 292 -9.98 31.94 -14.05
CA VAL A 292 -8.53 31.84 -14.24
C VAL A 292 -7.82 32.89 -13.40
N LEU A 293 -6.48 32.83 -13.34
CA LEU A 293 -5.68 33.88 -12.73
C LEU A 293 -6.01 35.23 -13.38
N GLY A 294 -6.27 36.22 -12.55
CA GLY A 294 -6.66 37.55 -12.96
C GLY A 294 -5.49 38.37 -13.49
N GLU A 295 -4.78 37.89 -14.52
CA GLU A 295 -3.63 38.62 -15.09
C GLU A 295 -4.01 39.99 -15.67
N ASP A 296 -5.28 40.15 -16.03
CA ASP A 296 -5.86 41.44 -16.41
C ASP A 296 -5.82 42.47 -15.27
N PHE A 297 -5.68 42.00 -14.01
CA PHE A 297 -5.66 42.79 -12.78
C PHE A 297 -4.26 43.08 -12.22
N GLY A 298 -3.21 42.43 -12.74
CA GLY A 298 -1.84 42.52 -12.23
C GLY A 298 -0.97 41.35 -12.67
N SER A 299 0.36 41.47 -12.56
CA SER A 299 1.28 40.37 -12.92
C SER A 299 1.02 39.15 -12.03
N GLY A 300 0.67 38.02 -12.65
CA GLY A 300 0.26 36.81 -11.93
C GLY A 300 -1.09 36.94 -11.20
N GLY A 301 -1.84 38.01 -11.44
CA GLY A 301 -3.10 38.32 -10.74
C GLY A 301 -2.93 38.71 -9.27
N ILE A 302 -1.71 39.04 -8.83
CA ILE A 302 -1.42 39.41 -7.44
C ILE A 302 -1.15 40.90 -7.34
N SER A 303 -1.73 41.53 -6.31
CA SER A 303 -1.50 42.93 -5.94
C SER A 303 -1.20 43.04 -4.45
N TYR A 304 -0.27 43.93 -4.10
CA TYR A 304 0.05 44.28 -2.72
C TYR A 304 -0.36 45.73 -2.49
N PRO A 305 -1.24 46.01 -1.52
CA PRO A 305 -1.65 47.39 -1.24
C PRO A 305 -0.49 48.32 -0.90
N LYS A 306 0.49 47.83 -0.13
CA LYS A 306 1.68 48.59 0.27
C LYS A 306 2.95 47.80 -0.05
N GLU A 307 4.06 48.51 -0.28
CA GLU A 307 5.37 47.89 -0.48
C GLU A 307 5.86 47.14 0.78
N SER A 308 5.42 47.55 1.97
CA SER A 308 5.64 46.80 3.21
C SER A 308 4.97 45.42 3.20
N ASP A 309 3.78 45.31 2.61
CA ASP A 309 3.02 44.07 2.55
C ASP A 309 3.73 43.09 1.61
N ARG A 310 4.21 43.58 0.46
CA ARG A 310 5.05 42.81 -0.45
C ARG A 310 6.28 42.22 0.24
N LYS A 311 7.03 43.04 0.98
CA LYS A 311 8.20 42.57 1.73
C LYS A 311 7.84 41.54 2.79
N PHE A 312 6.72 41.73 3.48
CA PHE A 312 6.21 40.79 4.47
C PHE A 312 5.94 39.41 3.84
N PHE A 313 5.13 39.34 2.79
CA PHE A 313 4.78 38.08 2.12
C PHE A 313 5.95 37.44 1.35
N GLN A 314 6.95 38.22 0.92
CA GLN A 314 8.21 37.67 0.41
C GLN A 314 9.05 36.98 1.50
N SER A 315 9.03 37.51 2.73
CA SER A 315 9.78 36.95 3.87
C SER A 315 9.05 35.83 4.61
N SER A 316 7.73 35.71 4.40
CA SER A 316 6.86 34.71 5.02
C SER A 316 5.71 34.37 4.07
N PRO A 317 6.00 33.64 2.97
CA PRO A 317 4.99 33.29 1.98
C PRO A 317 3.96 32.33 2.57
N SER A 318 2.69 32.56 2.25
CA SER A 318 1.58 31.75 2.75
C SER A 318 1.65 30.31 2.24
N LEU A 319 1.24 29.34 3.07
CA LEU A 319 1.21 27.91 2.70
C LEU A 319 0.44 27.65 1.41
N SER A 320 -0.66 28.36 1.25
CA SER A 320 -1.52 28.36 0.07
C SER A 320 -0.80 28.82 -1.19
N SER A 321 0.03 29.87 -1.12
CA SER A 321 0.87 30.31 -2.25
C SER A 321 1.95 29.29 -2.60
N LEU A 322 2.55 28.64 -1.59
CA LEU A 322 3.59 27.64 -1.79
C LEU A 322 3.03 26.34 -2.38
N ALA A 323 1.84 25.92 -1.96
CA ALA A 323 1.10 24.79 -2.52
C ALA A 323 0.64 25.10 -3.96
N GLN A 324 0.11 26.31 -4.22
CA GLN A 324 -0.22 26.72 -5.59
C GLN A 324 1.00 26.70 -6.51
N ARG A 325 2.18 27.10 -6.01
CA ARG A 325 3.42 27.03 -6.79
C ARG A 325 3.80 25.60 -7.16
N PHE A 326 3.53 24.64 -6.27
CA PHE A 326 3.68 23.22 -6.58
C PHE A 326 2.74 22.80 -7.72
N LEU A 327 1.46 23.13 -7.58
CA LEU A 327 0.41 22.73 -8.54
C LEU A 327 0.51 23.44 -9.90
N ALA A 328 1.02 24.68 -9.93
CA ALA A 328 1.20 25.47 -11.14
C ALA A 328 2.54 25.21 -11.84
N GLY A 329 3.40 24.37 -11.27
CA GLY A 329 4.68 23.99 -11.86
C GLY A 329 4.52 23.21 -13.16
N GLU A 330 5.59 23.18 -13.96
CA GLU A 330 5.72 22.25 -15.08
C GLU A 330 5.56 20.79 -14.59
N PRO A 331 5.02 19.86 -15.41
CA PRO A 331 4.96 18.45 -15.06
C PRO A 331 6.32 17.95 -14.59
N HIS A 332 6.36 17.37 -13.38
CA HIS A 332 7.61 16.95 -12.77
C HIS A 332 8.25 15.80 -13.56
N ASP A 333 9.53 15.95 -13.93
CA ASP A 333 10.32 14.85 -14.49
C ASP A 333 10.71 13.86 -13.38
N LEU A 334 9.75 13.01 -13.02
CA LEU A 334 9.93 11.99 -11.99
C LEU A 334 10.96 10.92 -12.39
N VAL A 335 11.24 10.77 -13.69
CA VAL A 335 12.24 9.83 -14.20
C VAL A 335 13.64 10.34 -13.86
N ASP A 336 13.93 11.59 -14.21
CA ASP A 336 15.20 12.25 -13.88
C ASP A 336 15.35 12.43 -12.36
N TRP A 337 14.25 12.75 -11.66
CA TRP A 337 14.26 12.81 -10.20
C TRP A 337 14.65 11.47 -9.56
N HIS A 338 14.06 10.35 -10.00
CA HIS A 338 14.37 9.02 -9.47
C HIS A 338 15.86 8.70 -9.68
N ARG A 339 16.39 8.90 -10.89
CA ARG A 339 17.80 8.62 -11.20
C ARG A 339 18.79 9.38 -10.32
N ARG A 340 18.44 10.61 -9.91
CA ARG A 340 19.30 11.47 -9.09
C ARG A 340 19.24 11.18 -7.59
N ASN A 341 18.12 10.64 -7.10
CA ASN A 341 17.84 10.59 -5.66
C ASN A 341 17.61 9.19 -5.09
N VAL A 342 17.27 8.20 -5.92
CA VAL A 342 16.85 6.87 -5.45
C VAL A 342 17.97 5.86 -5.64
N ARG A 343 18.28 5.08 -4.60
CA ARG A 343 19.31 4.01 -4.60
C ARG A 343 18.93 2.74 -5.38
N ALA A 344 17.94 2.83 -6.26
CA ALA A 344 17.45 1.68 -6.99
C ALA A 344 18.39 1.34 -8.15
N LYS A 345 18.64 0.03 -8.35
CA LYS A 345 19.59 -0.48 -9.35
C LYS A 345 19.07 -0.40 -10.80
N SER A 346 17.76 -0.25 -11.00
CA SER A 346 17.15 -0.15 -12.34
C SER A 346 17.08 1.29 -12.82
N ASN A 347 17.57 1.54 -14.03
CA ASN A 347 17.44 2.83 -14.72
C ASN A 347 16.12 2.97 -15.53
N TYR A 348 15.31 1.92 -15.56
CA TYR A 348 14.04 1.85 -16.28
C TYR A 348 12.85 2.08 -15.33
N ILE A 349 12.07 3.13 -15.60
CA ILE A 349 10.99 3.66 -14.75
C ILE A 349 9.63 3.61 -15.51
N GLU A 350 9.53 2.79 -16.55
CA GLU A 350 8.35 2.78 -17.44
C GLU A 350 7.11 2.15 -16.79
N SER A 351 7.27 1.22 -15.84
CA SER A 351 6.17 0.53 -15.18
C SER A 351 6.59 -0.02 -13.82
N PHE A 352 5.68 0.02 -12.84
CA PHE A 352 5.86 -0.53 -11.50
C PHE A 352 4.68 -1.41 -11.13
N ILE A 353 4.95 -2.51 -10.42
CA ILE A 353 3.89 -3.27 -9.74
C ILE A 353 3.41 -2.50 -8.51
N THR A 354 2.21 -2.81 -8.04
CA THR A 354 1.69 -2.23 -6.79
C THR A 354 2.22 -3.01 -5.58
N PRO A 355 3.18 -2.48 -4.80
CA PRO A 355 3.72 -3.20 -3.66
C PRO A 355 2.65 -3.37 -2.59
N GLN A 356 2.74 -4.47 -1.83
CA GLN A 356 1.84 -4.77 -0.74
C GLN A 356 2.59 -4.69 0.59
N ILE A 357 1.91 -4.31 1.67
CA ILE A 357 2.44 -4.16 3.01
C ILE A 357 1.51 -4.82 4.03
N HIS A 358 2.08 -5.37 5.10
CA HIS A 358 1.35 -5.90 6.25
C HIS A 358 1.52 -4.95 7.43
N LYS A 359 0.45 -4.62 8.15
CA LYS A 359 0.57 -3.86 9.40
C LYS A 359 1.06 -4.78 10.52
N VAL A 360 2.01 -4.29 11.31
CA VAL A 360 2.51 -4.98 12.51
C VAL A 360 1.67 -4.53 13.69
N GLU A 361 0.90 -5.45 14.29
CA GLU A 361 0.09 -5.19 15.48
C GLU A 361 0.74 -5.71 16.77
N TYR A 362 0.34 -5.13 17.91
CA TYR A 362 0.77 -5.55 19.23
C TYR A 362 -0.19 -6.65 19.75
N GLY A 363 0.27 -7.91 19.81
CA GLY A 363 -0.50 -9.03 20.36
C GLY A 363 0.38 -10.00 21.17
N GLU A 364 -0.09 -10.40 22.36
CA GLU A 364 0.62 -11.31 23.29
C GLU A 364 0.55 -12.81 22.89
N GLU A 365 -0.14 -13.17 21.82
CA GLU A 365 -0.19 -14.54 21.30
C GLU A 365 -0.14 -14.51 19.77
N GLU A 366 0.45 -15.52 19.14
CA GLU A 366 0.62 -15.71 17.69
C GLU A 366 -0.66 -15.32 16.90
N GLN A 367 -0.81 -14.02 16.59
CA GLN A 367 -1.93 -13.50 15.83
C GLN A 367 -1.57 -13.53 14.35
N TRP A 368 -2.49 -14.11 13.60
CA TRP A 368 -2.59 -14.09 12.15
C TRP A 368 -2.30 -12.68 11.65
N LEU A 369 -1.20 -12.50 10.90
CA LEU A 369 -0.88 -11.25 10.22
C LEU A 369 -2.15 -10.74 9.50
N GLU A 370 -2.47 -9.46 9.65
CA GLU A 370 -3.53 -8.83 8.87
C GLU A 370 -3.31 -9.10 7.37
N ALA A 371 -4.38 -9.15 6.59
CA ALA A 371 -4.24 -9.33 5.15
C ALA A 371 -3.39 -8.20 4.54
N PRO A 372 -2.51 -8.49 3.56
CA PRO A 372 -1.71 -7.48 2.91
C PRO A 372 -2.58 -6.39 2.27
N VAL A 373 -2.15 -5.14 2.41
CA VAL A 373 -2.78 -3.97 1.79
C VAL A 373 -1.82 -3.29 0.83
N ALA A 374 -2.36 -2.57 -0.16
CA ALA A 374 -1.53 -1.83 -1.10
C ALA A 374 -0.74 -0.72 -0.40
N LEU A 375 0.51 -0.51 -0.84
CA LEU A 375 1.39 0.57 -0.35
C LEU A 375 0.70 1.94 -0.43
N SER A 376 -0.21 2.15 -1.39
CA SER A 376 -0.95 3.40 -1.57
C SER A 376 -1.75 3.85 -0.34
N ARG A 377 -2.06 2.94 0.59
CA ARG A 377 -2.69 3.28 1.87
C ARG A 377 -1.89 4.27 2.70
N ILE A 378 -0.56 4.28 2.59
CA ILE A 378 0.28 5.18 3.37
C ILE A 378 0.42 6.58 2.75
N PHE A 379 -0.15 6.81 1.57
CA PHE A 379 -0.12 8.10 0.88
C PHE A 379 -1.08 9.10 1.53
N GLU A 380 -2.13 8.61 2.19
CA GLU A 380 -3.13 9.40 2.90
C GLU A 380 -2.50 10.17 4.08
N PRO A 381 -2.93 11.41 4.36
CA PRO A 381 -2.44 12.20 5.50
C PRO A 381 -2.55 11.45 6.82
N SER A 382 -1.45 11.39 7.58
CA SER A 382 -1.41 10.82 8.93
C SER A 382 -0.56 11.70 9.84
N MET A 383 -0.98 11.81 11.10
CA MET A 383 -0.20 12.47 12.15
C MET A 383 0.87 11.54 12.75
N ARG A 384 0.78 10.23 12.50
CA ARG A 384 1.73 9.22 12.97
C ARG A 384 2.83 8.99 11.95
N ASP A 385 3.99 8.60 12.46
CA ASP A 385 5.12 8.20 11.63
C ASP A 385 4.88 6.80 11.06
N HIS A 386 5.19 6.64 9.79
CA HIS A 386 5.08 5.34 9.12
C HIS A 386 6.46 4.73 8.91
N PHE A 387 6.64 3.48 9.31
CA PHE A 387 7.88 2.72 9.09
C PHE A 387 7.58 1.48 8.26
N VAL A 388 8.17 1.36 7.08
CA VAL A 388 8.07 0.17 6.23
C VAL A 388 9.38 -0.59 6.31
N ILE A 389 9.33 -1.79 6.89
CA ILE A 389 10.49 -2.62 7.21
C ILE A 389 10.58 -3.76 6.19
N ALA A 390 11.76 -3.95 5.61
CA ALA A 390 12.02 -5.09 4.73
C ALA A 390 13.53 -5.34 4.54
N PRO A 391 13.92 -6.48 3.94
CA PRO A 391 15.30 -6.71 3.54
C PRO A 391 15.79 -5.75 2.44
N ALA A 392 17.12 -5.66 2.28
CA ALA A 392 17.76 -4.70 1.36
C ALA A 392 17.41 -4.86 -0.13
N ASP A 393 17.11 -6.08 -0.56
CA ASP A 393 16.83 -6.47 -1.95
C ASP A 393 15.32 -6.52 -2.28
N SER A 394 14.49 -6.08 -1.35
CA SER A 394 13.03 -6.18 -1.44
C SER A 394 12.39 -5.12 -2.33
N GLY A 395 13.10 -4.02 -2.60
CA GLY A 395 12.59 -2.86 -3.34
C GLY A 395 12.20 -1.66 -2.48
N LEU A 396 12.68 -1.57 -1.24
CA LEU A 396 12.42 -0.43 -0.33
C LEU A 396 12.66 0.95 -0.98
N SER A 397 13.79 1.16 -1.65
CA SER A 397 14.08 2.43 -2.33
C SER A 397 13.08 2.75 -3.44
N THR A 398 12.61 1.73 -4.16
CA THR A 398 11.53 1.88 -5.16
C THR A 398 10.21 2.24 -4.49
N CYS A 399 9.90 1.63 -3.33
CA CYS A 399 8.70 1.98 -2.55
C CYS A 399 8.77 3.42 -2.02
N ALA A 400 9.95 3.90 -1.62
CA ALA A 400 10.17 5.29 -1.22
C ALA A 400 9.85 6.26 -2.38
N PHE A 401 10.32 5.95 -3.59
CA PHE A 401 9.96 6.72 -4.78
C PHE A 401 8.45 6.69 -5.08
N LEU A 402 7.83 5.50 -5.06
CA LEU A 402 6.39 5.36 -5.32
C LEU A 402 5.56 6.14 -4.31
N THR A 403 6.01 6.21 -3.06
CA THR A 403 5.36 7.01 -2.01
C THR A 403 5.50 8.49 -2.27
N LEU A 404 6.70 8.97 -2.63
CA LEU A 404 6.90 10.36 -3.01
C LEU A 404 6.03 10.74 -4.22
N LYS A 405 5.99 9.89 -5.25
CA LYS A 405 5.14 10.07 -6.43
C LYS A 405 3.66 10.12 -6.05
N GLY A 406 3.19 9.17 -5.26
CA GLY A 406 1.79 9.09 -4.84
C GLY A 406 1.36 10.29 -3.99
N ILE A 407 2.21 10.78 -3.08
CA ILE A 407 1.92 12.00 -2.32
C ILE A 407 1.93 13.22 -3.26
N ALA A 408 2.88 13.30 -4.20
CA ALA A 408 2.96 14.40 -5.17
C ALA A 408 1.68 14.52 -6.03
N GLU A 409 1.13 13.39 -6.47
CA GLU A 409 -0.10 13.32 -7.25
C GLU A 409 -1.34 13.77 -6.45
N ASN A 410 -1.29 13.71 -5.12
CA ASN A 410 -2.39 14.06 -4.21
C ASN A 410 -2.17 15.40 -3.47
N VAL A 411 -1.19 16.23 -3.85
CA VAL A 411 -0.94 17.54 -3.21
C VAL A 411 -2.16 18.46 -3.32
N ARG A 412 -2.92 18.36 -4.41
CA ARG A 412 -4.13 19.18 -4.63
C ARG A 412 -5.16 18.99 -3.52
N ASP A 413 -5.36 17.75 -3.09
CA ASP A 413 -6.41 17.39 -2.14
C ASP A 413 -5.90 17.45 -0.69
N THR A 414 -4.61 17.21 -0.48
CA THR A 414 -4.02 17.10 0.87
C THR A 414 -3.31 18.38 1.33
N GLY A 415 -2.82 19.21 0.41
CA GLY A 415 -1.95 20.35 0.72
C GLY A 415 -0.56 19.96 1.26
N ILE A 416 -0.21 18.67 1.22
CA ILE A 416 1.05 18.14 1.77
C ILE A 416 2.08 18.04 0.65
N ILE A 417 3.23 18.70 0.84
CA ILE A 417 4.35 18.66 -0.10
C ILE A 417 5.28 17.49 0.27
N PRO A 418 5.57 16.56 -0.66
CA PRO A 418 6.53 15.51 -0.40
C PRO A 418 7.96 16.05 -0.47
N ALA A 419 8.80 15.60 0.46
CA ALA A 419 10.24 15.83 0.47
C ALA A 419 10.98 14.51 0.68
N PHE A 420 12.22 14.40 0.22
CA PHE A 420 13.01 13.17 0.34
C PHE A 420 14.29 13.40 1.14
N PHE A 421 14.65 12.42 1.96
CA PHE A 421 15.90 12.40 2.70
C PHE A 421 16.55 11.02 2.63
N ASP A 422 17.74 10.97 2.06
CA ASP A 422 18.57 9.78 2.07
C ASP A 422 19.47 9.76 3.31
N ALA A 423 19.05 9.00 4.32
CA ALA A 423 19.76 8.86 5.58
C ALA A 423 21.01 7.98 5.50
N GLY A 424 21.23 7.23 4.40
CA GLY A 424 22.42 6.37 4.29
C GLY A 424 23.66 7.08 3.75
N ASP A 425 23.48 8.15 2.96
CA ASP A 425 24.57 8.87 2.26
C ASP A 425 24.72 10.30 2.80
N THR A 426 23.71 10.79 3.53
CA THR A 426 23.70 12.14 4.07
C THR A 426 23.86 12.11 5.58
N SER A 427 24.73 12.99 6.11
CA SER A 427 24.88 13.17 7.56
C SER A 427 23.55 13.60 8.19
N VAL A 428 23.15 12.96 9.28
CA VAL A 428 21.92 13.28 10.01
C VAL A 428 22.13 14.50 10.92
N ASN A 429 21.68 15.67 10.48
CA ASN A 429 21.60 16.90 11.27
C ASN A 429 20.56 17.87 10.67
N ARG A 430 20.16 18.90 11.42
CA ARG A 430 19.16 19.89 10.99
C ARG A 430 19.44 20.49 9.60
N ALA A 431 20.67 20.95 9.38
CA ALA A 431 21.04 21.66 8.16
C ALA A 431 21.03 20.73 6.94
N SER A 432 21.50 19.49 7.10
CA SER A 432 21.48 18.49 6.04
C SER A 432 20.07 18.04 5.68
N ILE A 433 19.20 17.78 6.67
CA ILE A 433 17.80 17.41 6.41
C ILE A 433 17.06 18.53 5.67
N LEU A 434 17.17 19.78 6.14
CA LEU A 434 16.53 20.92 5.48
C LEU A 434 17.07 21.15 4.07
N ARG A 435 18.38 20.97 3.87
CA ARG A 435 19.00 21.06 2.54
C ARG A 435 18.46 19.97 1.60
N SER A 436 18.34 18.73 2.06
CA SER A 436 17.77 17.65 1.27
C SER A 436 16.30 17.93 0.92
N MET A 437 15.49 18.44 1.85
CA MET A 437 14.11 18.83 1.55
C MET A 437 14.03 19.85 0.41
N VAL A 438 14.95 20.81 0.36
CA VAL A 438 15.03 21.81 -0.71
C VAL A 438 15.55 21.22 -2.02
N GLN A 439 16.64 20.45 -1.97
CA GLN A 439 17.32 19.94 -3.18
C GLN A 439 16.56 18.80 -3.87
N THR A 440 15.84 18.00 -3.09
CA THR A 440 15.06 16.86 -3.58
C THR A 440 13.59 17.23 -3.77
N GLY A 441 13.17 18.46 -3.46
CA GLY A 441 11.82 18.93 -3.73
C GLY A 441 11.50 18.93 -5.23
N LEU A 442 10.27 18.54 -5.58
CA LEU A 442 9.79 18.57 -6.98
C LEU A 442 9.57 20.00 -7.51
N THR A 443 9.47 20.97 -6.60
CA THR A 443 9.33 22.40 -6.87
C THR A 443 10.46 23.17 -6.22
N ARG A 444 10.91 24.26 -6.85
CA ARG A 444 11.96 25.12 -6.29
C ARG A 444 11.41 25.98 -5.16
N TYR A 445 11.83 25.65 -3.95
CA TYR A 445 11.65 26.47 -2.74
C TYR A 445 12.99 26.99 -2.24
N THR A 446 12.99 28.16 -1.63
CA THR A 446 14.12 28.64 -0.84
C THR A 446 14.21 27.87 0.49
N THR A 447 15.36 27.96 1.17
CA THR A 447 15.54 27.34 2.49
C THR A 447 14.52 27.86 3.51
N ALA A 448 14.25 29.17 3.51
CA ALA A 448 13.26 29.77 4.40
C ALA A 448 11.82 29.32 4.09
N GLU A 449 11.49 29.14 2.80
CA GLU A 449 10.18 28.61 2.39
C GLU A 449 9.98 27.16 2.85
N MET A 450 10.97 26.27 2.65
CA MET A 450 10.85 24.89 3.13
C MET A 450 10.83 24.79 4.65
N GLU A 451 11.60 25.63 5.34
CA GLU A 451 11.58 25.70 6.80
C GLU A 451 10.20 26.12 7.30
N HIS A 452 9.60 27.14 6.67
CA HIS A 452 8.23 27.55 6.97
C HIS A 452 7.21 26.43 6.71
N LEU A 453 7.28 25.75 5.56
CA LEU A 453 6.40 24.62 5.24
C LEU A 453 6.52 23.49 6.29
N ALA A 454 7.75 23.18 6.71
CA ALA A 454 8.02 22.15 7.71
C ALA A 454 7.49 22.55 9.11
N GLU A 455 7.63 23.81 9.51
CA GLU A 455 7.13 24.34 10.79
C GLU A 455 5.60 24.36 10.88
N GLN A 456 4.92 24.43 9.74
CA GLN A 456 3.46 24.36 9.65
C GLN A 456 2.93 22.93 9.47
N GLY A 457 3.80 21.93 9.27
CA GLY A 457 3.38 20.54 9.04
C GLY A 457 2.85 20.27 7.63
N SER A 458 3.13 21.15 6.67
CA SER A 458 2.72 20.99 5.25
C SER A 458 3.74 20.20 4.43
N VAL A 459 4.65 19.49 5.10
CA VAL A 459 5.69 18.67 4.48
C VAL A 459 5.57 17.28 5.03
N ARG A 460 5.65 16.28 4.14
CA ARG A 460 5.84 14.89 4.53
C ARG A 460 7.19 14.40 4.04
N LEU A 461 8.01 13.91 4.96
CA LEU A 461 9.37 13.50 4.66
C LEU A 461 9.44 12.00 4.39
N ILE A 462 9.75 11.63 3.16
CA ILE A 462 10.08 10.26 2.78
C ILE A 462 11.55 10.04 3.10
N VAL A 463 11.85 8.98 3.85
CA VAL A 463 13.20 8.66 4.33
C VAL A 463 13.62 7.30 3.81
N ASP A 464 14.79 7.22 3.17
CA ASP A 464 15.40 5.96 2.75
C ASP A 464 16.78 5.80 3.41
N GLY A 465 17.33 4.58 3.41
CA GLY A 465 18.69 4.30 3.87
C GLY A 465 18.86 4.04 5.37
N LEU A 466 17.77 4.01 6.15
CA LEU A 466 17.82 3.60 7.56
C LEU A 466 17.98 2.08 7.71
N ASN A 467 18.57 1.63 8.82
CA ASN A 467 18.78 0.22 9.12
C ASN A 467 18.50 -0.07 10.60
N LEU A 468 17.67 -1.09 10.89
CA LEU A 468 17.39 -1.53 12.26
C LEU A 468 18.61 -2.12 12.97
N SER A 469 19.60 -2.67 12.23
CA SER A 469 20.84 -3.17 12.85
C SER A 469 21.76 -2.03 13.32
N ASN A 470 21.53 -0.80 12.86
CA ASN A 470 22.26 0.40 13.31
C ASN A 470 21.33 1.30 14.14
N ALA A 471 21.04 0.86 15.36
CA ALA A 471 20.14 1.57 16.28
C ALA A 471 20.63 2.99 16.61
N GLU A 472 21.94 3.21 16.72
CA GLU A 472 22.51 4.55 16.97
C GLU A 472 22.13 5.54 15.86
N HIS A 473 22.34 5.17 14.60
CA HIS A 473 22.01 6.02 13.45
C HIS A 473 20.50 6.26 13.33
N PHE A 474 19.69 5.21 13.52
CA PHE A 474 18.24 5.31 13.54
C PHE A 474 17.74 6.27 14.63
N ASN A 475 18.26 6.11 15.85
CA ASN A 475 17.89 6.93 17.01
C ASN A 475 18.35 8.38 16.84
N ASN A 476 19.54 8.61 16.29
CA ASN A 476 20.01 9.95 15.95
C ASN A 476 19.08 10.65 14.94
N PHE A 477 18.63 9.93 13.91
CA PHE A 477 17.64 10.45 12.96
C PHE A 477 16.33 10.83 13.65
N ARG A 478 15.76 9.92 14.43
CA ARG A 478 14.50 10.15 15.15
C ARG A 478 14.59 11.31 16.13
N GLN A 479 15.68 11.41 16.90
CA GLN A 479 15.90 12.53 17.81
C GLN A 479 16.05 13.85 17.06
N THR A 480 16.78 13.87 15.94
CA THR A 480 16.99 15.07 15.14
C THR A 480 15.69 15.57 14.52
N ILE A 481 14.89 14.70 13.88
CA ILE A 481 13.63 15.12 13.26
C ILE A 481 12.62 15.62 14.30
N ARG A 482 12.50 14.93 15.46
CA ARG A 482 11.58 15.34 16.52
C ARG A 482 12.02 16.63 17.21
N LYS A 483 13.32 16.89 17.35
CA LYS A 483 13.85 18.12 17.95
C LYS A 483 13.65 19.35 17.07
N PHE A 484 13.90 19.23 15.76
CA PHE A 484 13.96 20.40 14.87
C PHE A 484 12.74 20.54 13.95
N PHE A 485 12.01 19.46 13.68
CA PHE A 485 10.87 19.41 12.78
C PHE A 485 9.70 18.60 13.40
N PRO A 486 9.24 18.95 14.61
CA PRO A 486 8.29 18.13 15.37
C PRO A 486 6.94 17.90 14.66
N LYS A 487 6.54 18.82 13.77
CA LYS A 487 5.27 18.74 13.02
C LYS A 487 5.39 18.06 11.65
N VAL A 488 6.58 17.61 11.25
CA VAL A 488 6.78 16.91 9.98
C VAL A 488 6.54 15.41 10.20
N PRO A 489 5.50 14.81 9.60
CA PRO A 489 5.33 13.36 9.60
C PRO A 489 6.37 12.71 8.69
N ILE A 490 6.86 11.53 9.06
CA ILE A 490 7.81 10.77 8.24
C ILE A 490 7.18 9.50 7.68
N VAL A 491 7.65 9.10 6.49
CA VAL A 491 7.46 7.75 5.94
C VAL A 491 8.86 7.18 5.69
N ALA A 492 9.31 6.30 6.58
CA ALA A 492 10.65 5.75 6.56
C ALA A 492 10.68 4.32 6.03
N PHE A 493 11.53 4.08 5.04
CA PHE A 493 11.82 2.78 4.49
C PHE A 493 13.08 2.24 5.16
N VAL A 494 12.91 1.24 6.01
CA VAL A 494 13.93 0.79 6.95
C VAL A 494 14.37 -0.62 6.60
N ARG A 495 15.66 -0.78 6.35
CA ARG A 495 16.27 -2.07 6.11
C ARG A 495 16.32 -2.89 7.40
N THR A 496 16.01 -4.18 7.29
CA THR A 496 16.32 -5.19 8.31
C THR A 496 17.21 -6.29 7.73
N GLU A 497 18.12 -6.83 8.53
CA GLU A 497 18.96 -7.98 8.16
C GLU A 497 18.21 -9.31 8.38
N LYS A 498 17.18 -9.34 9.24
CA LYS A 498 16.41 -10.54 9.57
C LYS A 498 14.93 -10.37 9.27
N VAL A 499 14.33 -11.41 8.69
CA VAL A 499 12.88 -11.63 8.67
C VAL A 499 12.53 -12.41 9.95
N GLY A 500 11.70 -11.84 10.82
CA GLY A 500 11.04 -12.59 11.90
C GLY A 500 11.82 -12.85 13.20
N GLN A 501 12.82 -12.05 13.60
CA GLN A 501 13.34 -12.08 14.98
C GLN A 501 13.88 -10.74 15.46
N ALA A 502 13.53 -10.37 16.70
CA ALA A 502 14.07 -9.20 17.39
C ALA A 502 15.58 -9.38 17.65
N VAL A 503 16.36 -8.36 17.29
CA VAL A 503 17.80 -8.29 17.52
C VAL A 503 18.06 -8.14 19.02
N SER A 504 18.92 -9.00 19.59
CA SER A 504 19.43 -8.82 20.95
C SER A 504 20.77 -8.08 20.92
N SER A 505 20.80 -6.83 21.37
CA SER A 505 21.89 -6.22 22.15
C SER A 505 21.54 -4.76 22.49
N LEU A 506 21.66 -4.43 23.77
CA LEU A 506 21.72 -3.17 24.55
C LEU A 506 21.28 -1.78 24.00
N ASP A 507 21.04 -1.54 22.71
CA ASP A 507 20.46 -0.31 22.17
C ASP A 507 19.37 -0.65 21.14
N TYR A 508 18.10 -0.48 21.52
CA TYR A 508 16.97 -0.73 20.63
C TYR A 508 16.70 0.49 19.72
N PRO A 509 16.35 0.29 18.44
CA PRO A 509 15.73 1.33 17.63
C PRO A 509 14.49 1.84 18.37
N ALA A 510 14.43 3.15 18.62
CA ALA A 510 13.32 3.79 19.31
C ALA A 510 12.11 3.78 18.39
N LEU A 511 11.36 2.68 18.37
CA LEU A 511 10.23 2.41 17.50
C LEU A 511 9.08 1.93 18.38
N SER A 512 7.93 2.60 18.29
CA SER A 512 6.80 2.44 19.22
C SER A 512 5.57 2.06 18.42
N LEU A 513 5.07 0.82 18.56
CA LEU A 513 3.80 0.42 17.93
C LEU A 513 2.60 1.24 18.44
N VAL A 514 2.75 1.88 19.60
CA VAL A 514 1.73 2.77 20.20
C VAL A 514 1.72 4.16 19.56
N ASP A 515 2.87 4.67 19.11
CA ASP A 515 2.99 6.02 18.54
C ASP A 515 3.18 6.02 17.01
N ASP A 516 3.66 4.92 16.45
CA ASP A 516 4.01 4.73 15.05
C ASP A 516 3.11 3.67 14.37
N ASP A 517 2.88 3.84 13.07
CA ASP A 517 2.35 2.76 12.22
C ASP A 517 3.51 2.03 11.55
N VAL A 518 3.64 0.75 11.88
CA VAL A 518 4.77 -0.08 11.46
C VAL A 518 4.25 -1.13 10.51
N TYR A 519 4.94 -1.27 9.39
CA TYR A 519 4.56 -2.17 8.32
C TYR A 519 5.74 -3.04 7.91
N GLU A 520 5.47 -4.26 7.49
CA GLU A 520 6.41 -5.12 6.77
C GLU A 520 6.06 -5.15 5.28
N LEU A 521 7.05 -5.06 4.39
CA LEU A 521 6.80 -5.23 2.96
C LEU A 521 6.43 -6.70 2.68
N ALA A 522 5.29 -6.93 2.06
CA ALA A 522 4.80 -8.25 1.73
C ALA A 522 5.59 -8.88 0.57
N GLU A 523 5.74 -10.21 0.61
CA GLU A 523 6.16 -10.99 -0.55
C GLU A 523 5.10 -10.93 -1.66
N LEU A 524 5.52 -11.06 -2.91
CA LEU A 524 4.63 -11.00 -4.07
C LEU A 524 3.75 -12.25 -4.14
N GLY A 525 2.44 -12.02 -4.23
CA GLY A 525 1.48 -13.08 -4.53
C GLY A 525 1.38 -13.37 -6.02
N VAL A 526 0.56 -14.37 -6.36
CA VAL A 526 0.34 -14.82 -7.76
C VAL A 526 0.00 -13.65 -8.69
N GLN A 527 -0.87 -12.72 -8.25
CA GLN A 527 -1.26 -11.57 -9.05
C GLN A 527 -0.07 -10.63 -9.35
N GLN A 528 0.75 -10.31 -8.34
CA GLN A 528 1.93 -9.46 -8.56
C GLN A 528 2.99 -10.16 -9.42
N ILE A 529 3.13 -11.49 -9.32
CA ILE A 529 4.03 -12.26 -10.20
C ILE A 529 3.58 -12.12 -11.67
N ARG A 530 2.28 -12.20 -11.95
CA ARG A 530 1.74 -11.94 -13.31
C ARG A 530 2.06 -10.53 -13.79
N GLU A 531 1.90 -9.53 -12.92
CA GLU A 531 2.24 -8.14 -13.25
C GLU A 531 3.73 -7.99 -13.60
N VAL A 532 4.64 -8.61 -12.84
CA VAL A 532 6.09 -8.61 -13.17
C VAL A 532 6.34 -9.24 -14.54
N ILE A 533 5.73 -10.40 -14.83
CA ILE A 533 5.88 -11.10 -16.12
C ILE A 533 5.36 -10.25 -17.28
N ALA A 534 4.19 -9.62 -17.10
CA ALA A 534 3.60 -8.75 -18.12
C ALA A 534 4.48 -7.52 -18.41
N MET A 535 5.18 -6.99 -17.40
CA MET A 535 6.11 -5.86 -17.57
C MET A 535 7.41 -6.26 -18.27
N HIS A 536 7.87 -7.50 -18.08
CA HIS A 536 9.17 -7.97 -18.58
C HIS A 536 9.26 -8.04 -20.11
N ARG A 537 8.13 -8.24 -20.82
CA ARG A 537 8.06 -8.29 -22.29
C ARG A 537 6.82 -7.59 -22.81
N LYS A 538 6.99 -6.45 -23.51
CA LYS A 538 5.90 -5.82 -24.28
C LYS A 538 5.37 -6.84 -25.30
N LYS A 539 4.05 -7.15 -25.25
CA LYS A 539 3.29 -8.02 -26.18
C LYS A 539 3.29 -9.54 -25.93
N LEU A 540 3.38 -10.02 -24.69
CA LEU A 540 2.98 -11.41 -24.40
C LEU A 540 1.44 -11.54 -24.43
N ASN A 541 0.93 -12.68 -24.89
CA ASN A 541 -0.50 -13.00 -24.76
C ASN A 541 -0.79 -13.60 -23.38
N ASP A 542 -2.04 -13.51 -22.94
CA ASP A 542 -2.45 -13.95 -21.59
C ASP A 542 -2.12 -15.42 -21.31
N ASN A 543 -2.24 -16.29 -22.32
CA ASN A 543 -1.92 -17.72 -22.17
C ASN A 543 -0.42 -17.97 -21.88
N THR A 544 0.47 -17.20 -22.51
CA THR A 544 1.91 -17.28 -22.23
C THR A 544 2.23 -16.73 -20.84
N ILE A 545 1.55 -15.66 -20.42
CA ILE A 545 1.71 -15.09 -19.06
C ILE A 545 1.31 -16.13 -18.01
N GLU A 546 0.16 -16.80 -18.18
CA GLU A 546 -0.29 -17.83 -17.22
C GLU A 546 0.65 -19.03 -17.15
N LYS A 547 1.20 -19.48 -18.28
CA LYS A 547 2.19 -20.57 -18.30
C LYS A 547 3.47 -20.18 -17.58
N LEU A 548 3.99 -18.98 -17.84
CA LEU A 548 5.18 -18.46 -17.15
C LEU A 548 4.92 -18.25 -15.66
N ALA A 549 3.75 -17.74 -15.29
CA ALA A 549 3.35 -17.54 -13.89
C ALA A 549 3.31 -18.89 -13.16
N THR A 550 2.68 -19.90 -13.76
CA THR A 550 2.63 -21.27 -13.21
C THR A 550 4.04 -21.81 -12.99
N HIS A 551 4.93 -21.74 -14.00
CA HIS A 551 6.31 -22.19 -13.86
C HIS A 551 7.11 -21.39 -12.83
N ALA A 552 6.89 -20.07 -12.74
CA ALA A 552 7.55 -19.21 -11.77
C ALA A 552 7.10 -19.55 -10.35
N ILE A 553 5.80 -19.74 -10.11
CA ILE A 553 5.26 -20.14 -8.80
C ILE A 553 5.79 -21.51 -8.39
N GLU A 554 5.79 -22.49 -9.29
CA GLU A 554 6.37 -23.80 -9.03
C GLU A 554 7.87 -23.68 -8.68
N SER A 555 8.61 -22.87 -9.43
CA SER A 555 10.03 -22.60 -9.18
C SER A 555 10.27 -21.92 -7.83
N LEU A 556 9.53 -20.85 -7.50
CA LEU A 556 9.59 -20.10 -6.23
C LEU A 556 9.13 -20.89 -5.01
N SER A 557 8.26 -21.89 -5.21
CA SER A 557 7.92 -22.85 -4.17
C SER A 557 9.06 -23.84 -3.89
N GLN A 558 9.97 -24.00 -4.86
CA GLN A 558 11.10 -24.92 -4.78
C GLN A 558 12.40 -24.26 -4.32
N ILE A 559 12.64 -23.00 -4.70
CA ILE A 559 13.76 -22.20 -4.24
C ILE A 559 13.34 -21.44 -2.98
N ASN A 560 14.09 -21.60 -1.88
CA ASN A 560 13.76 -21.00 -0.57
C ASN A 560 14.13 -19.51 -0.53
N GLU A 561 13.66 -18.77 -1.52
CA GLU A 561 14.08 -17.41 -1.84
C GLU A 561 12.92 -16.44 -1.64
N PRO A 562 13.11 -15.33 -0.90
CA PRO A 562 12.08 -14.30 -0.73
C PRO A 562 11.52 -13.82 -2.06
N ILE A 563 10.20 -13.77 -2.16
CA ILE A 563 9.51 -13.47 -3.42
C ILE A 563 9.36 -11.97 -3.57
N PHE A 564 10.47 -11.28 -3.79
CA PHE A 564 10.49 -9.85 -4.09
C PHE A 564 10.62 -9.60 -5.59
N PRO A 565 10.35 -8.38 -6.08
CA PRO A 565 10.40 -8.05 -7.51
C PRO A 565 11.73 -8.42 -8.18
N SER A 566 12.86 -8.25 -7.47
CA SER A 566 14.20 -8.60 -7.94
C SER A 566 14.33 -10.10 -8.22
N THR A 567 13.91 -10.95 -7.27
CA THR A 567 13.91 -12.40 -7.40
C THR A 567 13.06 -12.85 -8.58
N VAL A 568 11.83 -12.35 -8.66
CA VAL A 568 10.89 -12.72 -9.72
C VAL A 568 11.43 -12.28 -11.07
N ALA A 569 12.02 -11.08 -11.18
CA ALA A 569 12.62 -10.59 -12.43
C ALA A 569 13.77 -11.48 -12.92
N VAL A 570 14.72 -11.85 -12.05
CA VAL A 570 15.85 -12.73 -12.42
C VAL A 570 15.35 -14.13 -12.81
N LEU A 571 14.36 -14.66 -12.08
CA LEU A 571 13.75 -15.94 -12.40
C LEU A 571 13.02 -15.89 -13.75
N VAL A 572 12.22 -14.87 -14.00
CA VAL A 572 11.49 -14.69 -15.26
C VAL A 572 12.45 -14.52 -16.43
N GLU A 573 13.53 -13.73 -16.27
CA GLU A 573 14.59 -13.63 -17.27
C GLU A 573 15.20 -15.02 -17.58
N THR A 574 15.48 -15.81 -16.53
CA THR A 574 15.99 -17.19 -16.66
C THR A 574 15.03 -18.09 -17.44
N LEU A 575 13.73 -18.03 -17.15
CA LEU A 575 12.69 -18.82 -17.82
C LEU A 575 12.43 -18.37 -19.27
N VAL A 576 12.66 -17.10 -19.59
CA VAL A 576 12.42 -16.53 -20.94
C VAL A 576 13.60 -16.79 -21.87
N GLN A 577 14.84 -16.76 -21.37
CA GLN A 577 16.06 -17.00 -22.16
C GLN A 577 16.09 -18.40 -22.79
N ASP A 578 15.40 -19.38 -22.19
CA ASP A 578 15.31 -20.74 -22.68
C ASP A 578 13.85 -21.22 -22.66
N HIS A 579 13.16 -21.07 -23.79
CA HIS A 579 11.74 -21.42 -23.94
C HIS A 579 11.44 -22.92 -23.73
N ASP A 580 12.46 -23.77 -23.84
CA ASP A 580 12.37 -25.21 -23.56
C ASP A 580 12.83 -25.56 -22.14
N PHE A 581 13.29 -24.58 -21.36
CA PHE A 581 13.67 -24.75 -19.96
C PHE A 581 12.45 -25.06 -19.11
N ARG A 582 12.25 -26.35 -18.91
CA ARG A 582 11.43 -26.89 -17.83
C ARG A 582 12.41 -27.24 -16.73
N PRO A 583 12.43 -26.55 -15.58
CA PRO A 583 13.32 -26.94 -14.50
C PRO A 583 12.94 -28.35 -14.05
N ILE A 584 13.66 -29.36 -14.55
CA ILE A 584 13.48 -30.77 -14.16
C ILE A 584 13.93 -30.93 -12.70
N ASN A 585 14.89 -30.10 -12.24
CA ASN A 585 15.40 -30.11 -10.88
C ASN A 585 15.82 -28.72 -10.38
N LYS A 586 15.98 -28.59 -9.05
CA LYS A 586 16.26 -27.30 -8.38
C LYS A 586 17.68 -26.82 -8.66
N ALA A 587 18.66 -27.72 -8.72
CA ALA A 587 20.06 -27.37 -8.93
C ALA A 587 20.28 -26.68 -10.29
N ARG A 588 19.65 -27.14 -11.38
CA ARG A 588 19.79 -26.49 -12.70
C ARG A 588 19.16 -25.10 -12.73
N LEU A 589 18.03 -24.92 -12.05
CA LEU A 589 17.41 -23.62 -11.90
C LEU A 589 18.33 -22.66 -11.15
N LEU A 590 18.92 -23.12 -10.04
CA LEU A 590 19.87 -22.33 -9.27
C LEU A 590 21.16 -22.04 -10.03
N ASP A 591 21.69 -22.99 -10.81
CA ASP A 591 22.87 -22.79 -11.63
C ASP A 591 22.66 -21.62 -12.60
N ARG A 592 21.53 -21.62 -13.33
CA ARG A 592 21.16 -20.52 -14.22
C ARG A 592 20.89 -19.21 -13.49
N TYR A 593 20.20 -19.27 -12.35
CA TYR A 593 19.91 -18.10 -11.53
C TYR A 593 21.20 -17.44 -11.01
N VAL A 594 22.15 -18.22 -10.48
CA VAL A 594 23.46 -17.74 -9.99
C VAL A 594 24.32 -17.22 -11.13
N GLU A 595 24.34 -17.91 -12.28
CA GLU A 595 25.02 -17.42 -13.49
C GLU A 595 24.46 -16.08 -13.97
N CYS A 596 23.14 -15.91 -13.94
CA CYS A 596 22.47 -14.66 -14.28
C CYS A 596 22.86 -13.55 -13.29
N LEU A 597 22.82 -13.81 -11.97
CA LEU A 597 23.29 -12.86 -10.95
C LEU A 597 24.75 -12.46 -11.12
N LEU A 598 25.60 -13.41 -11.52
CA LEU A 598 27.03 -13.18 -11.75
C LEU A 598 27.33 -12.47 -13.07
N GLY A 599 26.33 -12.22 -13.92
CA GLY A 599 26.49 -11.50 -15.19
C GLY A 599 27.00 -12.38 -16.33
N ARG A 600 26.76 -13.70 -16.32
CA ARG A 600 27.22 -14.63 -17.37
C ARG A 600 26.83 -14.22 -18.79
N PHE A 601 25.72 -13.49 -18.93
CA PHE A 601 25.20 -13.02 -20.21
C PHE A 601 25.72 -11.62 -20.61
N GLU A 602 26.61 -11.03 -19.82
CA GLU A 602 27.27 -9.76 -20.12
C GLU A 602 28.52 -10.00 -20.96
N LEU A 603 28.78 -9.13 -21.94
CA LEU A 603 29.94 -9.21 -22.85
C LEU A 603 31.29 -9.20 -22.13
N GLU A 604 31.33 -8.74 -20.89
CA GLU A 604 32.53 -8.65 -20.06
C GLU A 604 32.95 -10.00 -19.47
N ASP A 605 32.00 -10.93 -19.28
CA ASP A 605 32.26 -12.26 -18.72
C ASP A 605 32.96 -13.21 -19.71
N VAL A 606 32.85 -12.91 -21.01
CA VAL A 606 33.41 -13.72 -22.12
C VAL A 606 34.78 -13.20 -22.58
N ARG A 607 35.31 -12.11 -21.99
CA ARG A 607 36.60 -11.54 -22.37
C ARG A 607 37.76 -12.41 -21.85
N GLU A 608 38.73 -12.69 -22.71
CA GLU A 608 39.91 -13.46 -22.34
C GLU A 608 40.73 -12.72 -21.25
N GLY A 609 41.07 -13.44 -20.17
CA GLY A 609 41.82 -12.91 -19.02
C GLY A 609 40.97 -12.28 -17.90
N THR A 610 39.64 -12.32 -17.98
CA THR A 610 38.76 -11.92 -16.86
C THR A 610 38.53 -13.07 -15.90
N PHE A 611 38.34 -12.75 -14.61
CA PHE A 611 37.87 -13.72 -13.62
C PHE A 611 36.38 -13.95 -13.86
N SER A 612 36.06 -15.02 -14.57
CA SER A 612 34.73 -15.27 -15.14
C SER A 612 33.70 -15.67 -14.08
N SER A 613 32.43 -15.69 -14.46
CA SER A 613 31.33 -16.23 -13.63
C SER A 613 31.62 -17.67 -13.16
N HIS A 614 32.28 -18.48 -14.00
CA HIS A 614 32.70 -19.83 -13.64
C HIS A 614 33.74 -19.81 -12.50
N ASP A 615 34.79 -18.99 -12.62
CA ASP A 615 35.85 -18.90 -11.59
C ASP A 615 35.30 -18.36 -10.27
N LYS A 616 34.34 -17.41 -10.34
CA LYS A 616 33.60 -16.90 -9.18
C LYS A 616 32.80 -17.99 -8.46
N ILE A 617 32.14 -18.88 -9.22
CA ILE A 617 31.39 -20.02 -8.65
C ILE A 617 32.34 -20.99 -7.94
N GLU A 618 33.49 -21.30 -8.53
CA GLU A 618 34.48 -22.20 -7.92
C GLU A 618 35.06 -21.59 -6.63
N PHE A 619 35.37 -20.29 -6.62
CA PHE A 619 35.82 -19.60 -5.41
C PHE A 619 34.74 -19.56 -4.31
N LEU A 620 33.48 -19.26 -4.66
CA LEU A 620 32.37 -19.29 -3.69
C LEU A 620 32.12 -20.71 -3.16
N SER A 621 32.29 -21.75 -3.97
CA SER A 621 32.20 -23.15 -3.55
C SER A 621 33.27 -23.50 -2.51
N TYR A 622 34.50 -23.02 -2.72
CA TYR A 622 35.59 -23.15 -1.75
C TYR A 622 35.29 -22.41 -0.43
N VAL A 623 34.77 -21.17 -0.51
CA VAL A 623 34.37 -20.40 0.67
C VAL A 623 33.25 -21.11 1.44
N ALA A 624 32.25 -21.65 0.74
CA ALA A 624 31.16 -22.40 1.36
C ALA A 624 31.71 -23.59 2.17
N ARG A 625 32.65 -24.35 1.61
CA ARG A 625 33.31 -25.45 2.34
C ARG A 625 33.96 -24.97 3.64
N LYS A 626 34.68 -23.85 3.62
CA LYS A 626 35.31 -23.29 4.83
C LYS A 626 34.29 -22.95 5.90
N ILE A 627 33.18 -22.31 5.52
CA ILE A 627 32.08 -22.00 6.45
C ILE A 627 31.47 -23.29 7.02
N LEU A 628 31.28 -24.34 6.20
CA LEU A 628 30.72 -25.62 6.67
C LEU A 628 31.67 -26.34 7.64
N GLU A 629 32.96 -26.40 7.33
CA GLU A 629 33.98 -27.08 8.14
C GLU A 629 34.18 -26.40 9.50
N GLN A 630 34.00 -25.08 9.58
CA GLN A 630 34.09 -24.31 10.83
C GLN A 630 32.80 -24.37 11.68
N ASP A 631 31.65 -24.73 11.08
CA ASP A 631 30.33 -24.78 11.73
C ASP A 631 29.92 -23.45 12.41
N THR A 632 30.40 -22.33 11.87
CA THR A 632 30.22 -20.97 12.40
C THR A 632 29.11 -20.16 11.71
N GLY A 633 28.57 -20.65 10.59
CA GLY A 633 27.53 -19.98 9.81
C GLY A 633 28.00 -18.77 9.01
N GLY A 634 29.29 -18.40 9.07
CA GLY A 634 29.90 -17.30 8.32
C GLY A 634 31.36 -17.07 8.73
N LEU A 635 32.08 -16.24 7.98
CA LEU A 635 33.48 -15.88 8.20
C LEU A 635 33.60 -14.47 8.76
N THR A 636 34.52 -14.23 9.69
CA THR A 636 34.97 -12.87 10.02
C THR A 636 35.78 -12.26 8.87
N ASP A 637 36.00 -10.94 8.90
CA ASP A 637 36.84 -10.26 7.90
C ASP A 637 38.26 -10.84 7.80
N ASN A 638 38.81 -11.32 8.91
CA ASN A 638 40.12 -11.96 8.93
C ASN A 638 40.05 -13.36 8.32
N GLU A 639 39.06 -14.17 8.69
CA GLU A 639 38.86 -15.50 8.11
C GLU A 639 38.57 -15.43 6.60
N TRP A 640 37.90 -14.39 6.12
CA TRP A 640 37.71 -14.13 4.69
C TRP A 640 39.04 -13.86 3.98
N LYS A 641 39.91 -13.02 4.56
CA LYS A 641 41.26 -12.75 4.03
C LYS A 641 42.11 -14.02 4.02
N ASP A 642 42.00 -14.85 5.06
CA ASP A 642 42.71 -16.12 5.16
C ASP A 642 42.20 -17.13 4.13
N ALA A 643 40.88 -17.25 3.94
CA ALA A 643 40.28 -18.10 2.92
C ALA A 643 40.71 -17.68 1.51
N ARG A 644 40.71 -16.38 1.23
CA ARG A 644 41.24 -15.81 -0.01
C ARG A 644 42.71 -16.19 -0.23
N SER A 645 43.56 -15.91 0.76
CA SER A 645 45.00 -16.18 0.65
C SER A 645 45.29 -17.67 0.47
N SER A 646 44.51 -18.53 1.14
CA SER A 646 44.61 -19.98 1.03
C SER A 646 44.20 -20.49 -0.35
N TYR A 647 43.18 -19.87 -0.97
CA TYR A 647 42.77 -20.18 -2.34
C TYR A 647 43.83 -19.74 -3.35
N GLU A 648 44.30 -18.50 -3.26
CA GLU A 648 45.38 -17.96 -4.13
C GLU A 648 46.64 -18.83 -4.07
N ALA A 649 47.06 -19.24 -2.86
CA ALA A 649 48.22 -20.13 -2.68
C ALA A 649 47.97 -21.56 -3.17
N GLY A 650 46.76 -22.10 -2.96
CA GLY A 650 46.41 -23.47 -3.34
C GLY A 650 46.29 -23.68 -4.84
N TYR A 651 45.82 -22.68 -5.57
CA TYR A 651 45.62 -22.72 -7.03
C TYR A 651 46.67 -21.93 -7.82
N LEU A 652 47.63 -21.29 -7.13
CA LEU A 652 48.69 -20.46 -7.72
C LEU A 652 48.13 -19.37 -8.66
N MET A 653 47.12 -18.65 -8.18
CA MET A 653 46.42 -17.60 -8.94
C MET A 653 46.21 -16.33 -8.11
N GLU A 654 46.03 -15.18 -8.78
CA GLU A 654 45.67 -13.92 -8.14
C GLU A 654 44.17 -13.64 -8.34
N LEU A 655 43.45 -13.36 -7.25
CA LEU A 655 42.03 -13.02 -7.33
C LEU A 655 41.85 -11.49 -7.56
N PRO A 656 40.78 -11.04 -8.25
CA PRO A 656 40.47 -9.62 -8.37
C PRO A 656 40.29 -8.92 -7.01
N ARG A 657 40.64 -7.63 -6.94
CA ARG A 657 40.34 -6.81 -5.75
C ARG A 657 38.83 -6.49 -5.71
N GLY A 658 38.27 -6.42 -4.51
CA GLY A 658 36.87 -6.01 -4.31
C GLY A 658 35.81 -7.10 -4.50
N LEU A 659 36.19 -8.38 -4.71
CA LEU A 659 35.25 -9.49 -4.89
C LEU A 659 34.17 -9.60 -3.80
N LEU A 660 34.51 -9.36 -2.53
CA LEU A 660 33.52 -9.37 -1.44
C LEU A 660 32.39 -8.36 -1.71
N LYS A 661 32.78 -7.13 -2.04
CA LYS A 661 31.83 -6.06 -2.37
C LYS A 661 31.00 -6.42 -3.60
N GLU A 662 31.62 -7.02 -4.62
CA GLU A 662 30.89 -7.50 -5.80
C GLU A 662 29.85 -8.56 -5.44
N PHE A 663 30.20 -9.55 -4.61
CA PHE A 663 29.28 -10.61 -4.19
C PHE A 663 28.15 -10.10 -3.28
N GLU A 664 28.41 -9.08 -2.46
CA GLU A 664 27.39 -8.37 -1.68
C GLU A 664 26.46 -7.55 -2.61
N GLU A 665 27.03 -6.83 -3.58
CA GLU A 665 26.28 -6.05 -4.57
C GLU A 665 25.40 -6.96 -5.45
N LYS A 666 25.87 -8.17 -5.78
CA LYS A 666 25.11 -9.18 -6.54
C LYS A 666 24.15 -10.01 -5.68
N GLY A 667 24.13 -9.80 -4.36
CA GLY A 667 23.21 -10.48 -3.45
C GLY A 667 23.53 -11.97 -3.24
N LEU A 668 24.78 -12.39 -3.37
CA LEU A 668 25.21 -13.76 -3.05
C LEU A 668 25.69 -13.87 -1.59
N LEU A 669 26.43 -12.86 -1.14
CA LEU A 669 26.92 -12.74 0.23
C LEU A 669 26.27 -11.56 0.94
N VAL A 670 26.23 -11.61 2.27
CA VAL A 670 25.81 -10.53 3.15
C VAL A 670 26.72 -10.49 4.38
N SER A 671 26.90 -9.30 4.94
CA SER A 671 27.52 -9.11 6.24
C SER A 671 26.43 -9.06 7.31
N GLU A 672 26.37 -10.08 8.17
CA GLU A 672 25.39 -10.21 9.26
C GLU A 672 26.12 -10.41 10.59
N GLY A 673 25.86 -9.57 11.59
CA GLY A 673 26.46 -9.69 12.92
C GLY A 673 28.00 -9.67 12.91
N GLY A 674 28.61 -8.93 11.99
CA GLY A 674 30.07 -8.88 11.80
C GLY A 674 30.67 -10.11 11.12
N ARG A 675 29.85 -10.93 10.46
CA ARG A 675 30.27 -12.12 9.70
C ARG A 675 29.78 -12.06 8.26
N ILE A 676 30.66 -12.41 7.33
CA ILE A 676 30.39 -12.60 5.92
C ILE A 676 29.78 -14.00 5.75
N THR A 677 28.54 -14.06 5.28
CA THR A 677 27.80 -15.31 5.04
C THR A 677 27.05 -15.27 3.73
N PHE A 678 26.54 -16.42 3.27
CA PHE A 678 25.66 -16.46 2.11
C PHE A 678 24.31 -15.86 2.46
N ARG A 679 23.73 -15.12 1.51
CA ARG A 679 22.44 -14.44 1.69
C ARG A 679 21.31 -15.40 2.11
N ALA A 680 21.37 -16.64 1.65
CA ALA A 680 20.37 -17.66 1.95
C ALA A 680 20.99 -19.06 2.02
N ASP A 681 20.38 -19.90 2.85
CA ASP A 681 20.84 -21.26 3.14
C ASP A 681 20.87 -22.19 1.92
N TYR A 682 19.96 -21.99 0.96
CA TYR A 682 19.92 -22.78 -0.27
C TYR A 682 21.07 -22.42 -1.22
N LEU A 683 21.50 -21.14 -1.28
CA LEU A 683 22.67 -20.73 -2.07
C LEU A 683 23.92 -21.39 -1.49
N PHE A 684 24.06 -21.35 -0.18
CA PHE A 684 25.13 -22.05 0.52
C PHE A 684 25.12 -23.55 0.19
N SER A 685 23.96 -24.21 0.31
CA SER A 685 23.83 -25.63 0.00
C SER A 685 24.18 -25.97 -1.45
N TYR A 686 23.81 -25.09 -2.39
CA TYR A 686 24.18 -25.19 -3.80
C TYR A 686 25.70 -25.13 -4.00
N PHE A 687 26.39 -24.17 -3.38
CA PHE A 687 27.85 -24.05 -3.46
C PHE A 687 28.58 -25.21 -2.76
N ILE A 688 28.03 -25.76 -1.68
CA ILE A 688 28.54 -27.00 -1.08
C ILE A 688 28.40 -28.19 -2.05
N ALA A 689 27.25 -28.33 -2.71
CA ALA A 689 27.04 -29.40 -3.70
C ALA A 689 28.01 -29.30 -4.89
N ARG A 690 28.30 -28.08 -5.36
CA ARG A 690 29.35 -27.83 -6.36
C ARG A 690 30.72 -28.28 -5.85
N GLN A 691 31.07 -27.94 -4.61
CA GLN A 691 32.31 -28.42 -4.00
C GLN A 691 32.36 -29.95 -3.90
N MET A 692 31.27 -30.60 -3.49
CA MET A 692 31.17 -32.08 -3.44
C MET A 692 31.38 -32.70 -4.83
N LYS A 693 30.91 -32.06 -5.90
CA LYS A 693 31.15 -32.52 -7.28
C LYS A 693 32.63 -32.44 -7.67
N SER A 694 33.35 -31.41 -7.20
CA SER A 694 34.77 -31.23 -7.48
C SER A 694 35.70 -32.09 -6.60
N ASP A 695 35.26 -32.52 -5.41
CA ASP A 695 36.06 -33.24 -4.42
C ASP A 695 35.28 -34.46 -3.88
N ALA A 696 35.62 -35.64 -4.41
CA ALA A 696 34.98 -36.90 -4.04
C ALA A 696 35.18 -37.28 -2.56
N VAL A 697 36.32 -36.92 -1.95
CA VAL A 697 36.59 -37.21 -0.53
C VAL A 697 35.68 -36.37 0.37
N PHE A 698 35.49 -35.10 -0.02
CA PHE A 698 34.54 -34.22 0.66
C PHE A 698 33.10 -34.72 0.50
N ALA A 699 32.71 -35.18 -0.70
CA ALA A 699 31.40 -35.76 -0.93
C ALA A 699 31.14 -37.03 -0.09
N GLU A 700 32.11 -37.93 0.01
CA GLU A 700 32.00 -39.15 0.83
C GLU A 700 31.82 -38.82 2.32
N LYS A 701 32.55 -37.83 2.84
CA LYS A 701 32.41 -37.35 4.22
C LYS A 701 31.00 -36.83 4.53
N ILE A 702 30.36 -36.17 3.57
CA ILE A 702 29.01 -35.62 3.72
C ILE A 702 27.92 -36.68 3.55
N THR A 703 28.12 -37.65 2.67
CA THR A 703 27.10 -38.64 2.28
C THR A 703 27.08 -39.92 3.14
N THR A 704 27.89 -39.98 4.20
CA THR A 704 28.02 -41.18 5.04
C THR A 704 27.78 -40.90 6.53
N GLY A 705 27.34 -41.92 7.27
CA GLY A 705 27.11 -41.86 8.72
C GLY A 705 26.16 -40.72 9.13
N ASN A 706 26.52 -39.99 10.19
CA ASN A 706 25.72 -38.86 10.68
C ASN A 706 25.69 -37.67 9.69
N GLY A 707 26.68 -37.58 8.79
CA GLY A 707 26.74 -36.54 7.76
C GLY A 707 25.52 -36.55 6.85
N LEU A 708 25.01 -37.75 6.52
CA LEU A 708 23.84 -37.96 5.66
C LEU A 708 22.59 -37.24 6.20
N PHE A 709 22.38 -37.26 7.52
CA PHE A 709 21.26 -36.60 8.16
C PHE A 709 21.53 -35.12 8.43
N LYS A 710 22.76 -34.79 8.88
CA LYS A 710 23.15 -33.41 9.22
C LYS A 710 23.17 -32.48 8.00
N HIS A 711 23.54 -33.01 6.84
CA HIS A 711 23.75 -32.27 5.59
C HIS A 711 22.79 -32.72 4.48
N HIS A 712 21.59 -33.15 4.86
CA HIS A 712 20.61 -33.69 3.91
C HIS A 712 20.24 -32.68 2.81
N GLY A 713 20.26 -31.37 3.10
CA GLY A 713 19.95 -30.32 2.12
C GLY A 713 21.00 -30.23 1.00
N GLU A 714 22.28 -30.30 1.37
CA GLU A 714 23.40 -30.28 0.43
C GLU A 714 23.42 -31.51 -0.48
N ILE A 715 23.11 -32.69 0.10
CA ILE A 715 23.10 -33.96 -0.64
C ILE A 715 22.03 -33.97 -1.73
N VAL A 716 20.86 -33.35 -1.46
CA VAL A 716 19.80 -33.20 -2.48
C VAL A 716 20.31 -32.41 -3.68
N PHE A 717 20.97 -31.27 -3.44
CA PHE A 717 21.56 -30.49 -4.53
C PHE A 717 22.65 -31.26 -5.27
N TYR A 718 23.49 -32.00 -4.54
CA TYR A 718 24.54 -32.83 -5.14
C TYR A 718 23.97 -33.89 -6.09
N GLY A 719 22.91 -34.60 -5.68
CA GLY A 719 22.25 -35.60 -6.52
C GLY A 719 21.49 -35.03 -7.73
N GLU A 720 21.29 -33.70 -7.77
CA GLU A 720 20.66 -32.98 -8.87
C GLU A 720 21.66 -32.44 -9.90
N LEU A 721 22.94 -32.34 -9.55
CA LEU A 721 23.98 -31.91 -10.49
C LEU A 721 24.27 -33.02 -11.51
N GLU A 722 24.45 -32.64 -12.78
CA GLU A 722 24.84 -33.61 -13.81
C GLU A 722 26.22 -34.20 -13.53
N GLY A 723 26.39 -35.51 -13.74
CA GLY A 723 27.68 -36.20 -13.60
C GLY A 723 28.08 -36.56 -12.17
N THR A 724 27.15 -36.58 -11.22
CA THR A 724 27.40 -37.05 -9.84
C THR A 724 27.05 -38.53 -9.66
N ASP A 725 27.64 -39.17 -8.65
CA ASP A 725 27.40 -40.59 -8.34
C ASP A 725 26.16 -40.78 -7.45
N THR A 726 24.99 -40.41 -7.99
CA THR A 726 23.71 -40.51 -7.26
C THR A 726 23.36 -41.96 -6.89
N GLY A 727 23.82 -42.94 -7.66
CA GLY A 727 23.58 -44.37 -7.40
C GLY A 727 24.19 -44.82 -6.07
N SER A 728 25.47 -44.53 -5.84
CA SER A 728 26.13 -44.88 -4.58
C SER A 728 25.50 -44.18 -3.37
N VAL A 729 25.07 -42.91 -3.53
CA VAL A 729 24.36 -42.19 -2.47
C VAL A 729 23.01 -42.84 -2.16
N LEU A 730 22.25 -43.27 -3.18
CA LEU A 730 21.00 -44.01 -2.98
C LEU A 730 21.20 -45.33 -2.23
N ASP A 731 22.29 -46.06 -2.50
CA ASP A 731 22.64 -47.28 -1.76
C ASP A 731 23.05 -47.02 -0.31
N GLN A 732 23.65 -45.85 -0.01
CA GLN A 732 23.92 -45.43 1.36
C GLN A 732 22.61 -45.09 2.08
N VAL A 733 21.72 -44.32 1.45
CA VAL A 733 20.40 -43.99 2.00
C VAL A 733 19.57 -45.24 2.23
N TYR A 734 19.57 -46.20 1.29
CA TYR A 734 18.90 -47.50 1.44
C TYR A 734 19.33 -48.17 2.75
N ARG A 735 20.65 -48.33 2.97
CA ARG A 735 21.19 -48.97 4.17
C ARG A 735 20.85 -48.24 5.46
N GLN A 736 20.85 -46.91 5.44
CA GLN A 736 20.47 -46.11 6.60
C GLN A 736 18.97 -46.21 6.93
N VAL A 737 18.10 -46.21 5.92
CA VAL A 737 16.65 -46.40 6.11
C VAL A 737 16.37 -47.79 6.68
N ASP A 738 17.00 -48.82 6.13
CA ASP A 738 16.85 -50.21 6.59
C ASP A 738 17.24 -50.37 8.08
N GLN A 739 18.40 -49.81 8.46
CA GLN A 739 18.85 -49.79 9.87
C GLN A 739 17.91 -49.01 10.80
N LEU A 740 17.35 -47.89 10.34
CA LEU A 740 16.42 -47.09 11.12
C LEU A 740 15.08 -47.81 11.34
N GLU A 741 14.57 -48.50 10.32
CA GLU A 741 13.36 -49.31 10.43
C GLU A 741 13.54 -50.45 11.43
N GLU A 742 14.64 -51.20 11.34
CA GLU A 742 14.96 -52.24 12.33
C GLU A 742 15.02 -51.66 13.75
N THR A 743 15.70 -50.52 13.92
CA THR A 743 15.83 -49.84 15.22
C THR A 743 14.46 -49.41 15.77
N LEU A 744 13.61 -48.81 14.95
CA LEU A 744 12.29 -48.33 15.35
C LEU A 744 11.35 -49.49 15.66
N LEU A 745 11.31 -50.52 14.82
CA LEU A 745 10.49 -51.71 15.07
C LEU A 745 10.88 -52.39 16.38
N GLU A 746 12.19 -52.53 16.66
CA GLU A 746 12.65 -53.07 17.94
C GLU A 746 12.30 -52.17 19.14
N GLN A 747 12.46 -50.85 19.00
CA GLN A 747 12.19 -49.88 20.07
C GLN A 747 10.72 -49.89 20.48
N TYR A 748 9.81 -49.85 19.50
CA TYR A 748 8.37 -49.82 19.75
C TYR A 748 7.84 -51.20 20.14
N SER A 749 8.41 -52.29 19.60
CA SER A 749 8.06 -53.66 20.03
C SER A 749 8.35 -53.87 21.52
N LYS A 750 9.47 -53.33 22.04
CA LYS A 750 9.78 -53.33 23.48
C LYS A 750 8.75 -52.56 24.32
N ALA A 751 8.08 -51.58 23.73
CA ALA A 751 6.98 -50.84 24.34
C ALA A 751 5.59 -51.50 24.13
N GLY A 752 5.53 -52.67 23.49
CA GLY A 752 4.28 -53.40 23.20
C GLY A 752 3.51 -52.86 22.00
N ILE A 753 4.14 -52.06 21.14
CA ILE A 753 3.55 -51.43 19.96
C ILE A 753 4.17 -52.05 18.71
N ASP A 754 3.35 -52.57 17.79
CA ASP A 754 3.81 -53.06 16.49
C ASP A 754 3.51 -52.03 15.40
N LEU A 755 4.52 -51.24 15.03
CA LEU A 755 4.35 -50.17 14.03
C LEU A 755 3.87 -50.68 12.67
N SER A 756 4.10 -51.94 12.31
CA SER A 756 3.66 -52.49 11.02
C SER A 756 2.14 -52.68 10.95
N THR A 757 1.47 -52.79 12.10
CA THR A 757 0.02 -53.01 12.19
C THR A 757 -0.72 -51.91 12.96
N GLU A 758 -0.01 -50.99 13.63
CA GLU A 758 -0.61 -49.95 14.49
C GLU A 758 -1.63 -49.05 13.78
N TRP A 759 -1.44 -48.80 12.48
CA TRP A 759 -2.41 -48.04 11.69
C TRP A 759 -3.80 -48.68 11.67
N LEU A 760 -3.90 -50.02 11.73
CA LEU A 760 -5.19 -50.73 11.78
C LEU A 760 -6.00 -50.37 13.02
N ASN A 761 -5.36 -50.01 14.14
CA ASN A 761 -6.02 -49.52 15.35
C ASN A 761 -6.68 -48.14 15.15
N SER A 762 -6.28 -47.41 14.11
CA SER A 762 -6.87 -46.12 13.73
C SER A 762 -8.11 -46.27 12.83
N VAL A 763 -8.33 -47.46 12.25
CA VAL A 763 -9.44 -47.77 11.34
C VAL A 763 -10.62 -48.34 12.13
N SER A 764 -11.85 -48.04 11.74
CA SER A 764 -13.07 -48.56 12.37
C SER A 764 -13.89 -49.36 11.38
N ASP A 765 -14.50 -50.49 11.76
CA ASP A 765 -15.39 -51.26 10.88
C ASP A 765 -16.79 -50.61 10.64
N ASP A 766 -16.91 -49.27 10.62
CA ASP A 766 -18.21 -48.57 10.49
C ASP A 766 -18.69 -48.51 9.01
N PRO A 767 -19.89 -49.02 8.67
CA PRO A 767 -20.52 -48.87 7.35
C PRO A 767 -20.63 -47.44 6.82
N LYS A 768 -20.53 -46.40 7.68
CA LYS A 768 -20.53 -44.98 7.26
C LYS A 768 -19.32 -44.58 6.42
N GLU A 769 -18.23 -45.32 6.45
CA GLU A 769 -17.01 -44.97 5.69
C GLU A 769 -17.22 -45.03 4.17
N VAL A 770 -18.07 -45.94 3.70
CA VAL A 770 -18.47 -46.03 2.28
C VAL A 770 -19.24 -44.78 1.84
N ILE A 771 -20.05 -44.19 2.73
CA ILE A 771 -20.81 -42.96 2.45
C ILE A 771 -19.87 -41.76 2.26
N GLU A 772 -18.73 -41.74 2.97
CA GLU A 772 -17.78 -40.63 2.93
C GLU A 772 -16.94 -40.63 1.66
N VAL A 773 -16.56 -41.81 1.13
CA VAL A 773 -16.03 -41.96 -0.23
C VAL A 773 -16.97 -41.34 -1.26
N PHE A 774 -18.28 -41.57 -1.11
CA PHE A 774 -19.31 -41.06 -2.02
C PHE A 774 -19.59 -39.57 -1.86
N LYS A 775 -19.54 -39.02 -0.64
CA LYS A 775 -19.69 -37.57 -0.43
C LYS A 775 -18.56 -36.78 -1.07
N GLU A 776 -17.31 -37.24 -0.92
CA GLU A 776 -16.16 -36.56 -1.51
C GLU A 776 -16.24 -36.55 -3.05
N LEU A 777 -16.65 -37.66 -3.66
CA LEU A 777 -16.88 -37.75 -5.11
C LEU A 777 -18.03 -36.86 -5.62
N ILE A 778 -19.14 -36.75 -4.87
CA ILE A 778 -20.27 -35.89 -5.21
C ILE A 778 -19.90 -34.40 -5.07
N GLU A 779 -19.13 -34.03 -4.05
CA GLU A 779 -18.67 -32.65 -3.86
C GLU A 779 -17.68 -32.22 -4.94
N VAL A 780 -16.85 -33.13 -5.45
CA VAL A 780 -16.00 -32.89 -6.64
C VAL A 780 -16.85 -32.61 -7.88
N ASP A 781 -17.96 -33.32 -8.07
CA ASP A 781 -18.87 -33.14 -9.22
C ASP A 781 -19.68 -31.84 -9.16
N SER A 782 -19.97 -31.35 -7.95
CA SER A 782 -20.73 -30.11 -7.76
C SER A 782 -19.88 -28.84 -7.67
N SER A 783 -18.55 -28.97 -7.74
CA SER A 783 -17.63 -27.84 -7.60
C SER A 783 -16.92 -27.57 -8.92
N ASP A 784 -16.99 -26.34 -9.43
CA ASP A 784 -16.20 -25.94 -10.58
C ASP A 784 -14.81 -25.44 -10.11
N PRO A 785 -13.72 -25.91 -10.74
CA PRO A 785 -12.38 -25.42 -10.43
C PRO A 785 -12.24 -23.96 -10.88
N ASP A 786 -12.15 -23.08 -9.90
CA ASP A 786 -12.14 -21.62 -10.06
C ASP A 786 -10.71 -21.06 -9.96
N PRO A 787 -10.29 -20.15 -10.87
CA PRO A 787 -8.98 -19.50 -10.82
C PRO A 787 -8.65 -18.83 -9.48
N ASP A 788 -9.61 -18.18 -8.81
CA ASP A 788 -9.36 -17.50 -7.53
C ASP A 788 -9.06 -18.50 -6.40
N THR A 789 -9.71 -19.66 -6.44
CA THR A 789 -9.43 -20.77 -5.53
C THR A 789 -8.02 -21.34 -5.77
N ALA A 790 -7.61 -21.49 -7.03
CA ALA A 790 -6.26 -21.92 -7.37
C ALA A 790 -5.19 -20.89 -6.96
N ASP A 791 -5.44 -19.59 -7.13
CA ASP A 791 -4.53 -18.52 -6.70
C ASP A 791 -4.37 -18.49 -5.18
N ARG A 792 -5.47 -18.67 -4.43
CA ARG A 792 -5.42 -18.77 -2.96
C ARG A 792 -4.57 -19.96 -2.49
N GLN A 793 -4.71 -21.12 -3.14
CA GLN A 793 -3.90 -22.29 -2.81
C GLN A 793 -2.41 -22.07 -3.11
N ASP A 794 -2.07 -21.45 -4.24
CA ASP A 794 -0.69 -21.13 -4.58
C ASP A 794 -0.08 -20.08 -3.66
N ASN A 795 -0.83 -19.02 -3.32
CA ASN A 795 -0.39 -18.04 -2.33
C ASN A 795 -0.13 -18.70 -0.97
N GLN A 796 -1.01 -19.60 -0.52
CA GLN A 796 -0.78 -20.39 0.71
C GLN A 796 0.46 -21.30 0.59
N ARG A 797 0.64 -21.96 -0.56
CA ARG A 797 1.81 -22.80 -0.82
C ARG A 797 3.10 -21.98 -0.73
N LEU A 798 3.12 -20.80 -1.35
CA LEU A 798 4.25 -19.89 -1.30
C LEU A 798 4.50 -19.41 0.14
N ALA A 799 3.46 -19.01 0.88
CA ALA A 799 3.57 -18.53 2.26
C ALA A 799 4.07 -19.60 3.25
N ASN A 800 3.77 -20.88 3.01
CA ASN A 800 4.20 -22.00 3.86
C ASN A 800 5.69 -22.37 3.68
N VAL A 801 6.39 -21.82 2.69
CA VAL A 801 7.83 -22.02 2.54
C VAL A 801 8.56 -21.15 3.56
N LEU A 802 9.29 -21.79 4.47
CA LEU A 802 10.13 -21.08 5.41
C LEU A 802 11.34 -20.49 4.69
N ARG A 803 11.31 -19.18 4.45
CA ARG A 803 12.40 -18.42 3.82
C ARG A 803 13.22 -17.73 4.89
N ARG A 804 14.49 -18.11 5.02
CA ARG A 804 15.43 -17.52 5.98
C ARG A 804 16.58 -16.88 5.23
N ARG A 805 17.01 -15.72 5.73
CA ARG A 805 18.29 -15.11 5.34
C ARG A 805 19.43 -15.66 6.19
N GLY A 806 20.62 -15.65 5.61
CA GLY A 806 21.82 -16.21 6.20
C GLY A 806 21.91 -17.73 6.06
N VAL A 807 22.99 -18.28 6.61
CA VAL A 807 23.22 -19.74 6.70
C VAL A 807 22.83 -20.23 8.08
N ALA A 808 21.95 -21.23 8.12
CA ALA A 808 21.58 -21.86 9.38
C ALA A 808 22.71 -22.79 9.85
N ARG A 809 22.92 -22.87 11.16
CA ARG A 809 23.80 -23.90 11.72
C ARG A 809 23.22 -25.29 11.43
N ARG A 810 24.06 -26.22 10.98
CA ARG A 810 23.65 -27.61 10.72
C ARG A 810 23.56 -28.35 12.05
N HIS A 811 22.34 -28.63 12.50
CA HIS A 811 22.10 -29.38 13.72
C HIS A 811 22.12 -30.89 13.45
N GLU A 812 22.58 -31.66 14.43
CA GLU A 812 22.44 -33.10 14.37
C GLU A 812 20.97 -33.49 14.55
N VAL A 813 20.51 -34.45 13.75
CA VAL A 813 19.19 -35.06 13.92
C VAL A 813 19.38 -36.20 14.91
N ALA A 814 18.90 -36.05 16.15
CA ALA A 814 19.14 -37.02 17.21
C ALA A 814 18.18 -38.22 17.14
N GLU A 815 16.87 -37.94 17.11
CA GLU A 815 15.82 -38.96 17.20
C GLU A 815 15.72 -39.82 15.93
N SER A 816 15.51 -41.13 16.12
CA SER A 816 15.41 -42.11 15.02
C SER A 816 14.23 -41.83 14.10
N GLU A 817 13.09 -41.41 14.64
CA GLU A 817 11.91 -41.02 13.87
C GLU A 817 12.21 -39.81 12.98
N ALA A 818 12.78 -38.73 13.54
CA ALA A 818 13.18 -37.57 12.76
C ALA A 818 14.20 -37.94 11.66
N ARG A 819 15.15 -38.84 11.95
CA ARG A 819 16.09 -39.37 10.94
C ARG A 819 15.38 -40.12 9.83
N LEU A 820 14.38 -40.95 10.14
CA LEU A 820 13.60 -41.67 9.13
C LEU A 820 12.86 -40.70 8.21
N LEU A 821 12.20 -39.66 8.75
CA LEU A 821 11.52 -38.65 7.94
C LEU A 821 12.48 -37.88 7.02
N VAL A 822 13.64 -37.46 7.55
CA VAL A 822 14.69 -36.79 6.77
C VAL A 822 15.21 -37.72 5.67
N ALA A 823 15.48 -38.98 6.00
CA ALA A 823 15.96 -39.98 5.06
C ALA A 823 14.94 -40.24 3.95
N MET A 824 13.66 -40.47 4.25
CA MET A 824 12.62 -40.67 3.23
C MET A 824 12.49 -39.48 2.27
N ARG A 825 12.54 -38.24 2.79
CA ARG A 825 12.51 -37.02 1.96
C ARG A 825 13.73 -36.94 1.04
N LEU A 826 14.92 -37.12 1.61
CA LEU A 826 16.18 -37.16 0.86
C LEU A 826 16.14 -38.27 -0.21
N TYR A 827 15.64 -39.45 0.15
CA TYR A 827 15.60 -40.62 -0.70
C TYR A 827 14.70 -40.41 -1.91
N GLY A 828 13.46 -39.93 -1.70
CA GLY A 828 12.54 -39.59 -2.78
C GLY A 828 13.12 -38.54 -3.72
N GLN A 829 13.73 -37.49 -3.17
CA GLN A 829 14.37 -36.43 -3.94
C GLN A 829 15.58 -36.91 -4.74
N LEU A 830 16.39 -37.84 -4.21
CA LEU A 830 17.48 -38.44 -4.98
C LEU A 830 16.95 -39.37 -6.09
N ILE A 831 15.93 -40.19 -5.82
CA ILE A 831 15.30 -41.06 -6.82
C ILE A 831 14.72 -40.25 -7.98
N ARG A 832 14.06 -39.13 -7.67
CA ARG A 832 13.50 -38.18 -8.64
C ARG A 832 14.52 -37.75 -9.70
N ASN A 833 15.77 -37.62 -9.28
CA ASN A 833 16.86 -37.04 -10.08
C ASN A 833 17.81 -38.12 -10.63
N ALA A 834 17.70 -39.37 -10.17
CA ALA A 834 18.49 -40.50 -10.63
C ALA A 834 17.95 -41.09 -11.95
N LEU A 835 18.15 -40.38 -13.07
CA LEU A 835 17.66 -40.84 -14.38
C LEU A 835 18.41 -42.08 -14.89
N HIS A 836 19.73 -42.11 -14.71
CA HIS A 836 20.63 -43.10 -15.31
C HIS A 836 20.92 -44.34 -14.45
N ILE A 837 20.14 -44.62 -13.40
CA ILE A 837 20.24 -45.87 -12.64
C ILE A 837 19.46 -47.01 -13.33
N PRO A 838 19.93 -48.27 -13.24
CA PRO A 838 19.23 -49.42 -13.82
C PRO A 838 17.80 -49.56 -13.30
N ALA A 839 16.88 -50.05 -14.15
CA ALA A 839 15.47 -50.16 -13.81
C ALA A 839 15.21 -51.01 -12.56
N LYS A 840 15.95 -52.13 -12.40
CA LYS A 840 15.85 -53.00 -11.22
C LYS A 840 16.15 -52.24 -9.93
N ASP A 841 17.22 -51.45 -9.94
CA ASP A 841 17.64 -50.69 -8.76
C ASP A 841 16.68 -49.55 -8.47
N LYS A 842 16.19 -48.85 -9.51
CA LYS A 842 15.17 -47.80 -9.38
C LYS A 842 13.89 -48.32 -8.71
N LEU A 843 13.39 -49.48 -9.13
CA LEU A 843 12.21 -50.11 -8.54
C LEU A 843 12.47 -50.56 -7.10
N ARG A 844 13.66 -51.12 -6.82
CA ARG A 844 14.09 -51.50 -5.46
C ARG A 844 14.09 -50.30 -4.52
N HIS A 845 14.65 -49.17 -4.94
CA HIS A 845 14.68 -47.94 -4.12
C HIS A 845 13.28 -47.36 -3.90
N LEU A 846 12.43 -47.34 -4.93
CA LEU A 846 11.04 -46.88 -4.80
C LEU A 846 10.22 -47.77 -3.85
N ALA A 847 10.35 -49.09 -3.94
CA ALA A 847 9.66 -50.01 -3.04
C ALA A 847 10.07 -49.78 -1.58
N LYS A 848 11.39 -49.66 -1.32
CA LYS A 848 11.91 -49.39 0.03
C LYS A 848 11.46 -48.04 0.60
N LEU A 849 11.36 -47.00 -0.24
CA LEU A 849 10.84 -45.70 0.18
C LEU A 849 9.39 -45.81 0.67
N TYR A 850 8.54 -46.56 -0.04
CA TYR A 850 7.14 -46.72 0.35
C TYR A 850 6.96 -47.64 1.55
N GLU A 851 7.78 -48.68 1.70
CA GLU A 851 7.85 -49.53 2.89
C GLU A 851 8.16 -48.70 4.15
N ALA A 852 9.21 -47.87 4.10
CA ALA A 852 9.58 -46.97 5.19
C ALA A 852 8.48 -45.96 5.55
N ALA A 853 7.69 -45.55 4.56
CA ALA A 853 6.57 -44.65 4.79
C ALA A 853 5.40 -45.32 5.52
N GLU A 854 5.22 -46.63 5.36
CA GLU A 854 4.24 -47.39 6.16
C GLU A 854 4.66 -47.44 7.63
N VAL A 855 5.95 -47.68 7.90
CA VAL A 855 6.50 -47.61 9.27
C VAL A 855 6.30 -46.22 9.88
N TRP A 856 6.49 -45.15 9.10
CA TRP A 856 6.21 -43.78 9.53
C TRP A 856 4.74 -43.54 9.86
N VAL A 857 3.81 -44.06 9.04
CA VAL A 857 2.37 -43.98 9.35
C VAL A 857 2.04 -44.77 10.61
N GLY A 858 2.67 -45.93 10.82
CA GLY A 858 2.61 -46.68 12.08
C GLY A 858 3.02 -45.85 13.29
N PHE A 859 4.14 -45.13 13.19
CA PHE A 859 4.59 -44.19 14.23
C PHE A 859 3.57 -43.07 14.48
N MET A 860 3.05 -42.45 13.41
CA MET A 860 1.99 -41.45 13.56
C MET A 860 0.77 -42.01 14.28
N SER A 861 0.37 -43.24 13.97
CA SER A 861 -0.75 -43.94 14.61
C SER A 861 -0.48 -44.27 16.08
N ALA A 862 0.73 -44.67 16.45
CA ALA A 862 1.13 -44.84 17.86
C ALA A 862 0.99 -43.52 18.65
N ALA A 863 1.24 -42.37 17.99
CA ALA A 863 1.09 -41.04 18.57
C ALA A 863 -0.29 -40.38 18.30
N ARG A 864 -1.29 -41.14 17.83
CA ARG A 864 -2.59 -40.62 17.36
C ARG A 864 -3.28 -39.70 18.35
N GLU A 865 -3.35 -40.07 19.63
CA GLU A 865 -4.05 -39.25 20.62
C GLU A 865 -3.41 -37.86 20.76
N HIS A 866 -2.08 -37.79 20.71
CA HIS A 866 -1.35 -36.54 20.83
C HIS A 866 -1.41 -35.71 19.55
N ILE A 867 -1.30 -36.33 18.37
CA ILE A 867 -1.33 -35.63 17.07
C ILE A 867 -2.75 -35.19 16.70
N GLY A 868 -3.75 -36.01 16.99
CA GLY A 868 -5.14 -35.76 16.63
C GLY A 868 -5.85 -34.72 17.51
N SER A 869 -5.38 -34.53 18.74
CA SER A 869 -6.11 -33.75 19.76
C SER A 869 -5.63 -32.31 19.96
N SER A 870 -4.42 -31.99 19.50
CA SER A 870 -3.78 -30.69 19.70
C SER A 870 -3.42 -30.04 18.37
N PRO A 871 -3.52 -28.70 18.24
CA PRO A 871 -3.12 -27.98 17.03
C PRO A 871 -1.64 -28.12 16.69
N VAL A 872 -0.77 -28.23 17.70
CA VAL A 872 0.67 -28.42 17.55
C VAL A 872 1.14 -29.50 18.53
N THR A 873 1.85 -30.51 18.02
CA THR A 873 2.40 -31.61 18.83
C THR A 873 3.82 -31.89 18.39
N VAL A 874 4.72 -32.21 19.34
CA VAL A 874 6.08 -32.67 19.04
C VAL A 874 6.21 -34.13 19.48
N ALA A 875 6.55 -35.01 18.55
CA ALA A 875 6.78 -36.44 18.80
C ALA A 875 7.94 -36.95 17.94
N GLY A 876 8.83 -37.77 18.51
CA GLY A 876 9.99 -38.31 17.79
C GLY A 876 10.90 -37.24 17.17
N GLY A 877 11.02 -36.06 17.81
CA GLY A 877 11.76 -34.92 17.28
C GLY A 877 11.10 -34.19 16.10
N VAL A 878 9.84 -34.51 15.77
CA VAL A 878 9.09 -33.90 14.66
C VAL A 878 7.90 -33.10 15.17
N ARG A 879 7.74 -31.88 14.64
CA ARG A 879 6.59 -31.00 14.91
C ARG A 879 5.47 -31.30 13.93
N PHE A 880 4.32 -31.74 14.45
CA PHE A 880 3.07 -31.94 13.74
C PHE A 880 2.17 -30.72 13.93
N ILE A 881 1.53 -30.26 12.84
CA ILE A 881 0.58 -29.15 12.85
C ILE A 881 -0.78 -29.67 12.36
N ASN A 882 -1.80 -29.57 13.19
CA ASN A 882 -3.15 -30.07 12.95
C ASN A 882 -4.18 -28.94 13.14
N ASN A 883 -4.34 -28.11 12.10
CA ASN A 883 -5.31 -27.01 12.13
C ASN A 883 -6.75 -27.48 12.33
N GLY A 884 -7.09 -28.72 11.96
CA GLY A 884 -8.43 -29.28 12.17
C GLY A 884 -8.81 -29.38 13.64
N ALA A 885 -7.82 -29.61 14.53
CA ALA A 885 -8.04 -29.66 15.97
C ALA A 885 -8.43 -28.30 16.58
N LEU A 886 -8.14 -27.17 15.90
CA LEU A 886 -8.58 -25.83 16.34
C LEU A 886 -10.10 -25.65 16.18
N PHE A 887 -10.69 -26.27 15.15
CA PHE A 887 -12.09 -26.08 14.80
C PHE A 887 -13.00 -27.18 15.33
N ASP A 888 -12.57 -28.44 15.21
CA ASP A 888 -13.36 -29.61 15.62
C ASP A 888 -12.43 -30.79 15.99
N ARG A 889 -12.13 -30.90 17.28
CA ARG A 889 -11.22 -31.91 17.84
C ARG A 889 -11.73 -33.34 17.63
N GLU A 890 -13.01 -33.59 17.83
CA GLU A 890 -13.59 -34.94 17.70
C GLU A 890 -13.54 -35.41 16.24
N LYS A 891 -13.90 -34.51 15.31
CA LYS A 891 -13.79 -34.79 13.88
C LYS A 891 -12.34 -34.99 13.46
N SER A 892 -11.40 -34.18 13.98
CA SER A 892 -9.97 -34.32 13.66
C SER A 892 -9.41 -35.69 14.04
N ILE A 893 -9.76 -36.20 15.23
CA ILE A 893 -9.37 -37.54 15.70
C ILE A 893 -10.04 -38.65 14.86
N ALA A 894 -11.27 -38.45 14.41
CA ALA A 894 -11.99 -39.38 13.54
C ALA A 894 -11.38 -39.41 12.12
N ASP A 895 -10.98 -38.24 11.60
CA ASP A 895 -10.38 -38.09 10.27
C ASP A 895 -8.89 -38.47 10.22
N PHE A 896 -8.26 -38.74 11.37
CA PHE A 896 -6.84 -39.10 11.48
C PHE A 896 -6.44 -40.25 10.55
N LYS A 897 -7.28 -41.29 10.45
CA LYS A 897 -7.06 -42.47 9.58
C LYS A 897 -6.91 -42.14 8.10
N TYR A 898 -7.49 -41.03 7.63
CA TYR A 898 -7.32 -40.52 6.28
C TYR A 898 -6.15 -39.52 6.21
N ASN A 899 -6.04 -38.64 7.21
CA ASN A 899 -5.11 -37.52 7.21
C ASN A 899 -3.65 -37.95 7.42
N ALA A 900 -3.39 -38.97 8.25
CA ALA A 900 -2.04 -39.48 8.48
C ALA A 900 -1.41 -40.05 7.20
N PRO A 901 -2.01 -41.04 6.51
CA PRO A 901 -1.44 -41.54 5.27
C PRO A 901 -1.45 -40.47 4.15
N ASN A 902 -2.47 -39.62 4.02
CA ASN A 902 -2.46 -38.54 3.04
C ASN A 902 -1.37 -37.48 3.30
N SER A 903 -1.00 -37.24 4.56
CA SER A 903 0.09 -36.32 4.89
C SER A 903 1.43 -36.88 4.45
N MET A 904 1.68 -38.16 4.71
CA MET A 904 2.90 -38.82 4.24
C MET A 904 2.91 -38.93 2.71
N SER A 905 1.78 -39.29 2.11
CA SER A 905 1.58 -39.37 0.67
C SER A 905 1.95 -38.08 -0.04
N ARG A 906 1.53 -36.92 0.49
CA ARG A 906 1.90 -35.60 -0.05
C ARG A 906 3.40 -35.35 0.01
N VAL A 907 4.01 -35.61 1.17
CA VAL A 907 5.47 -35.44 1.36
C VAL A 907 6.25 -36.27 0.34
N LEU A 908 5.82 -37.51 0.08
CA LEU A 908 6.48 -38.39 -0.90
C LEU A 908 6.18 -37.99 -2.33
N ALA A 909 4.92 -37.67 -2.66
CA ALA A 909 4.54 -37.23 -3.99
C ALA A 909 5.36 -36.02 -4.42
N ASP A 910 5.52 -35.01 -3.55
CA ASP A 910 6.39 -33.85 -3.79
C ASP A 910 7.86 -34.24 -3.94
N ALA A 911 8.35 -35.21 -3.16
CA ALA A 911 9.73 -35.67 -3.23
C ALA A 911 10.03 -36.40 -4.55
N VAL A 912 9.07 -37.15 -5.11
CA VAL A 912 9.26 -37.98 -6.32
C VAL A 912 8.67 -37.37 -7.60
N LYS A 913 8.02 -36.19 -7.53
CA LYS A 913 7.34 -35.53 -8.66
C LYS A 913 8.31 -35.22 -9.81
N ASN A 914 8.38 -36.12 -10.79
CA ASN A 914 9.07 -35.93 -12.05
C ASN A 914 8.35 -36.74 -13.16
N PRO A 915 7.92 -36.13 -14.27
CA PRO A 915 7.29 -36.85 -15.37
C PRO A 915 8.08 -38.07 -15.88
N GLN A 916 9.42 -38.00 -15.85
CA GLN A 916 10.31 -39.09 -16.27
C GLN A 916 10.28 -40.30 -15.32
N LEU A 917 9.82 -40.10 -14.07
CA LEU A 917 9.64 -41.17 -13.09
C LEU A 917 8.28 -41.88 -13.23
N SER A 918 7.34 -41.33 -14.03
CA SER A 918 5.99 -41.90 -14.21
C SER A 918 6.01 -43.38 -14.56
N ILE A 919 6.92 -43.80 -15.46
CA ILE A 919 7.04 -45.22 -15.85
C ILE A 919 7.44 -46.08 -14.65
N ALA A 920 8.43 -45.65 -13.85
CA ALA A 920 8.87 -46.37 -12.67
C ALA A 920 7.77 -46.46 -11.60
N LEU A 921 7.03 -45.37 -11.38
CA LEU A 921 5.87 -45.33 -10.49
C LEU A 921 4.79 -46.31 -10.94
N ARG A 922 4.44 -46.34 -12.23
CA ARG A 922 3.47 -47.30 -12.79
C ARG A 922 3.96 -48.74 -12.71
N SER A 923 5.26 -48.99 -12.86
CA SER A 923 5.85 -50.33 -12.80
C SER A 923 5.96 -50.89 -11.38
N VAL A 924 6.22 -50.04 -10.39
CA VAL A 924 6.28 -50.47 -8.98
C VAL A 924 4.89 -50.63 -8.38
N LEU A 925 3.91 -49.82 -8.79
CA LEU A 925 2.55 -49.77 -8.23
C LEU A 925 1.88 -51.14 -8.00
N PRO A 926 1.93 -52.13 -8.92
CA PRO A 926 1.29 -53.44 -8.70
C PRO A 926 1.99 -54.34 -7.67
N GLN A 927 3.22 -53.98 -7.26
CA GLN A 927 4.05 -54.75 -6.33
C GLN A 927 3.97 -54.20 -4.90
N LEU A 928 3.30 -53.06 -4.69
CA LEU A 928 3.16 -52.39 -3.40
C LEU A 928 1.99 -52.96 -2.61
N THR A 929 2.02 -52.75 -1.29
CA THR A 929 0.84 -52.93 -0.42
C THR A 929 -0.26 -51.93 -0.80
N GLU A 930 -1.47 -52.05 -0.22
CA GLU A 930 -2.53 -51.07 -0.46
C GLU A 930 -2.16 -49.64 -0.01
N MET A 931 -1.40 -49.51 1.08
CA MET A 931 -0.92 -48.21 1.58
C MET A 931 0.22 -47.67 0.72
N GLY A 932 1.19 -48.50 0.32
CA GLY A 932 2.21 -48.12 -0.66
C GLY A 932 1.59 -47.68 -1.99
N ALA A 933 0.53 -48.37 -2.44
CA ALA A 933 -0.22 -48.00 -3.64
C ALA A 933 -0.94 -46.65 -3.49
N LEU A 934 -1.43 -46.27 -2.30
CA LEU A 934 -1.92 -44.90 -2.04
C LEU A 934 -0.82 -43.86 -2.30
N PHE A 935 0.39 -44.07 -1.78
CA PHE A 935 1.51 -43.13 -1.96
C PHE A 935 1.91 -42.97 -3.44
N ALA A 936 1.99 -44.09 -4.18
CA ALA A 936 2.27 -44.05 -5.61
C ALA A 936 1.12 -43.43 -6.43
N ARG A 937 -0.14 -43.67 -6.07
CA ARG A 937 -1.32 -43.04 -6.70
C ARG A 937 -1.30 -41.52 -6.56
N GLU A 938 -0.94 -41.00 -5.38
CA GLU A 938 -0.81 -39.56 -5.15
C GLU A 938 0.27 -38.94 -6.05
N ALA A 939 1.43 -39.59 -6.17
CA ALA A 939 2.47 -39.13 -7.08
C ALA A 939 1.98 -39.07 -8.54
N LEU A 940 1.28 -40.12 -9.01
CA LEU A 940 0.69 -40.16 -10.36
C LEU A 940 -0.42 -39.13 -10.57
N LEU A 941 -1.18 -38.79 -9.52
CA LEU A 941 -2.22 -37.77 -9.56
C LEU A 941 -1.63 -36.38 -9.90
N THR A 942 -0.44 -36.08 -9.40
CA THR A 942 0.28 -34.82 -9.67
C THR A 942 1.03 -34.79 -11.02
N LEU A 943 0.96 -35.86 -11.82
CA LEU A 943 1.70 -36.03 -13.08
C LEU A 943 0.72 -36.29 -14.24
N PRO A 944 0.26 -35.25 -14.96
CA PRO A 944 -0.78 -35.38 -15.97
C PRO A 944 -0.31 -36.21 -17.17
N SER A 945 -0.91 -37.38 -17.37
CA SER A 945 -0.81 -38.18 -18.60
C SER A 945 -1.88 -39.25 -18.65
N ARG A 946 -2.32 -39.64 -19.85
CA ARG A 946 -3.34 -40.69 -20.04
C ARG A 946 -2.94 -42.03 -19.41
N ASP A 947 -1.67 -42.42 -19.56
CA ASP A 947 -1.13 -43.65 -18.96
C ASP A 947 -1.17 -43.61 -17.41
N ASN A 948 -0.92 -42.44 -16.82
CA ASN A 948 -0.98 -42.25 -15.37
C ASN A 948 -2.43 -42.34 -14.87
N GLN A 949 -3.40 -41.80 -15.63
CA GLN A 949 -4.82 -41.95 -15.33
C GLN A 949 -5.21 -43.43 -15.34
N GLU A 950 -4.81 -44.17 -16.38
CA GLU A 950 -5.15 -45.58 -16.51
C GLU A 950 -4.56 -46.41 -15.37
N ALA A 951 -3.28 -46.21 -15.03
CA ALA A 951 -2.63 -46.89 -13.91
C ALA A 951 -3.30 -46.56 -12.56
N TYR A 952 -3.65 -45.29 -12.35
CA TYR A 952 -4.40 -44.85 -11.16
C TYR A 952 -5.75 -45.57 -11.05
N LEU A 953 -6.51 -45.61 -12.15
CA LEU A 953 -7.83 -46.25 -12.22
C LEU A 953 -7.74 -47.77 -12.03
N GLN A 954 -6.74 -48.43 -12.63
CA GLN A 954 -6.52 -49.87 -12.45
C GLN A 954 -6.18 -50.21 -11.00
N SER A 955 -5.31 -49.42 -10.36
CA SER A 955 -4.96 -49.59 -8.94
C SER A 955 -6.18 -49.37 -8.03
N ILE A 956 -6.98 -48.32 -8.27
CA ILE A 956 -8.23 -48.06 -7.52
C ILE A 956 -9.24 -49.20 -7.67
N LYS A 957 -9.40 -49.76 -8.87
CA LYS A 957 -10.33 -50.89 -9.12
C LYS A 957 -9.92 -52.17 -8.38
N GLY A 958 -8.63 -52.38 -8.14
CA GLY A 958 -8.09 -53.56 -7.47
C GLY A 958 -8.00 -53.43 -5.94
N ALA A 959 -8.14 -52.23 -5.38
CA ALA A 959 -8.00 -51.97 -3.95
C ALA A 959 -9.21 -52.47 -3.14
N GLN A 960 -8.97 -53.03 -1.95
CA GLN A 960 -10.03 -53.55 -1.07
C GLN A 960 -10.23 -52.71 0.19
N ASP A 961 -9.22 -51.97 0.64
CA ASP A 961 -9.26 -51.10 1.80
C ASP A 961 -10.04 -49.82 1.53
N LYS A 962 -11.24 -49.76 2.11
CA LYS A 962 -12.17 -48.63 1.93
C LYS A 962 -11.65 -47.33 2.53
N THR A 963 -10.86 -47.40 3.60
CA THR A 963 -10.30 -46.20 4.25
C THR A 963 -9.21 -45.59 3.36
N LEU A 964 -8.33 -46.40 2.79
CA LEU A 964 -7.29 -45.92 1.86
C LEU A 964 -7.88 -45.44 0.52
N ILE A 965 -8.97 -46.06 0.04
CA ILE A 965 -9.73 -45.55 -1.11
C ILE A 965 -10.31 -44.16 -0.81
N ALA A 966 -10.92 -43.96 0.36
CA ALA A 966 -11.43 -42.64 0.78
C ALA A 966 -10.32 -41.60 0.86
N ALA A 967 -9.14 -41.99 1.37
CA ALA A 967 -7.96 -41.14 1.42
C ALA A 967 -7.53 -40.68 0.01
N SER A 968 -7.50 -41.60 -0.98
CA SER A 968 -7.26 -41.25 -2.39
C SER A 968 -8.31 -40.29 -2.97
N MET A 969 -9.59 -40.45 -2.62
CA MET A 969 -10.64 -39.54 -3.10
C MET A 969 -10.50 -38.12 -2.54
N ARG A 970 -10.14 -37.99 -1.26
CA ARG A 970 -9.84 -36.67 -0.65
C ARG A 970 -8.67 -35.98 -1.34
N ALA A 971 -7.67 -36.74 -1.74
CA ALA A 971 -6.54 -36.18 -2.45
C ALA A 971 -6.89 -35.76 -3.89
N LEU A 972 -7.63 -36.61 -4.62
CA LEU A 972 -8.20 -36.29 -5.94
C LEU A 972 -9.03 -35.00 -5.90
N LYS A 973 -9.90 -34.84 -4.89
CA LYS A 973 -10.70 -33.63 -4.72
C LYS A 973 -9.85 -32.39 -4.58
N ARG A 974 -8.81 -32.45 -3.75
CA ARG A 974 -7.90 -31.34 -3.52
C ARG A 974 -7.18 -30.93 -4.80
N GLU A 975 -6.62 -31.90 -5.53
CA GLU A 975 -5.92 -31.63 -6.81
C GLU A 975 -6.88 -31.10 -7.88
N TYR A 976 -8.11 -31.63 -7.94
CA TYR A 976 -9.14 -31.14 -8.86
C TYR A 976 -9.51 -29.68 -8.57
N LEU A 977 -9.80 -29.32 -7.31
CA LEU A 977 -10.12 -27.95 -6.92
C LEU A 977 -8.95 -26.97 -7.17
N GLY A 978 -7.70 -27.44 -7.06
CA GLY A 978 -6.51 -26.65 -7.38
C GLY A 978 -6.21 -26.50 -8.87
N SER A 979 -6.87 -27.27 -9.74
CA SER A 979 -6.56 -27.33 -11.17
C SER A 979 -7.13 -26.18 -12.01
N GLY A 980 -7.86 -25.22 -11.43
CA GLY A 980 -8.62 -24.18 -12.14
C GLY A 980 -7.84 -23.38 -13.20
N ARG A 981 -6.52 -23.22 -13.01
CA ARG A 981 -5.61 -22.53 -13.94
C ARG A 981 -4.86 -23.44 -14.92
N ASN A 982 -4.69 -24.71 -14.59
CA ASN A 982 -3.90 -25.66 -15.38
C ASN A 982 -4.81 -26.61 -16.16
N SER A 983 -5.02 -26.33 -17.45
CA SER A 983 -5.86 -27.15 -18.34
C SER A 983 -5.46 -28.63 -18.37
N ASP A 984 -4.17 -28.92 -18.33
CA ASP A 984 -3.66 -30.29 -18.42
C ASP A 984 -3.95 -31.06 -17.12
N MET A 985 -3.75 -30.41 -15.96
CA MET A 985 -4.09 -30.98 -14.65
C MET A 985 -5.60 -31.15 -14.47
N ARG A 986 -6.39 -30.21 -14.97
CA ARG A 986 -7.85 -30.28 -14.94
C ARG A 986 -8.36 -31.44 -15.78
N ASN A 987 -7.95 -31.52 -17.05
CA ASN A 987 -8.29 -32.63 -17.93
C ASN A 987 -7.84 -33.98 -17.33
N HIS A 988 -6.70 -33.99 -16.64
CA HIS A 988 -6.18 -35.17 -15.96
C HIS A 988 -7.06 -35.63 -14.81
N SER A 989 -7.41 -34.70 -13.92
CA SER A 989 -8.26 -34.95 -12.77
C SER A 989 -9.69 -35.31 -13.21
N GLU A 990 -10.26 -34.61 -14.19
CA GLU A 990 -11.57 -34.92 -14.80
C GLU A 990 -11.59 -36.31 -15.43
N GLY A 991 -10.53 -36.70 -16.14
CA GLY A 991 -10.39 -38.04 -16.71
C GLY A 991 -10.40 -39.14 -15.64
N ILE A 992 -9.74 -38.91 -14.51
CA ILE A 992 -9.77 -39.83 -13.36
C ILE A 992 -11.17 -39.86 -12.72
N VAL A 993 -11.78 -38.70 -12.49
CA VAL A 993 -13.14 -38.60 -11.93
C VAL A 993 -14.15 -39.33 -12.82
N GLY A 994 -14.14 -39.08 -14.13
CA GLY A 994 -14.99 -39.76 -15.11
C GLY A 994 -14.71 -41.27 -15.22
N GLY A 995 -13.43 -41.66 -15.12
CA GLY A 995 -13.00 -43.05 -15.06
C GLY A 995 -13.55 -43.78 -13.83
N ILE A 996 -13.51 -43.14 -12.66
CA ILE A 996 -14.09 -43.68 -11.42
C ILE A 996 -15.61 -43.80 -11.57
N ARG A 997 -16.31 -42.80 -12.15
CA ARG A 997 -17.76 -42.89 -12.41
C ARG A 997 -18.12 -44.10 -13.29
N SER A 998 -17.37 -44.31 -14.37
CA SER A 998 -17.62 -45.42 -15.29
C SER A 998 -17.31 -46.80 -14.66
N ALA A 999 -16.29 -46.88 -13.80
CA ALA A 999 -15.91 -48.08 -13.07
C ALA A 999 -16.86 -48.45 -11.93
N VAL A 1000 -17.40 -47.45 -11.24
CA VAL A 1000 -18.25 -47.60 -10.04
C VAL A 1000 -19.75 -47.76 -10.42
N GLY A 1001 -20.10 -47.66 -11.70
CA GLY A 1001 -21.45 -47.83 -12.24
C GLY A 1001 -22.18 -49.11 -11.78
N GLN A 1002 -23.32 -48.89 -11.12
CA GLN A 1002 -24.42 -49.82 -10.76
C GLN A 1002 -24.22 -50.98 -9.77
N ARG A 1003 -22.99 -51.43 -9.41
CA ARG A 1003 -22.85 -52.56 -8.44
C ARG A 1003 -22.23 -52.23 -7.08
N ALA A 1004 -21.47 -51.14 -6.95
CA ALA A 1004 -20.81 -50.78 -5.68
C ALA A 1004 -21.47 -49.62 -4.92
N LEU A 1005 -22.25 -48.79 -5.63
CA LEU A 1005 -23.11 -47.75 -5.07
C LEU A 1005 -24.44 -48.39 -4.64
N GLY A 1006 -24.65 -48.61 -3.35
CA GLY A 1006 -26.01 -48.86 -2.86
C GLY A 1006 -26.97 -47.77 -3.37
N ASP A 1007 -28.23 -48.15 -3.61
CA ASP A 1007 -29.31 -47.33 -4.21
C ASP A 1007 -29.09 -45.81 -4.09
N PRO A 1008 -28.77 -45.11 -5.20
CA PRO A 1008 -28.52 -43.66 -5.22
C PRO A 1008 -29.63 -42.85 -4.53
N ASN A 1009 -30.88 -43.32 -4.58
CA ASN A 1009 -32.02 -42.68 -3.91
C ASN A 1009 -31.90 -42.70 -2.37
N ARG A 1010 -31.17 -43.66 -1.81
CA ARG A 1010 -30.93 -43.77 -0.35
C ARG A 1010 -29.87 -42.77 0.12
N LEU A 1011 -28.89 -42.47 -0.73
CA LEU A 1011 -27.82 -41.50 -0.46
C LEU A 1011 -28.32 -40.05 -0.58
N GLU A 1012 -29.14 -39.74 -1.58
CA GLU A 1012 -29.84 -38.44 -1.66
C GLU A 1012 -30.73 -38.19 -0.45
N LYS A 1013 -31.46 -39.21 0.02
CA LYS A 1013 -32.29 -39.13 1.23
C LYS A 1013 -31.47 -38.85 2.49
N LEU A 1014 -30.27 -39.43 2.61
CA LEU A 1014 -29.37 -39.21 3.75
C LEU A 1014 -28.71 -37.83 3.70
N LYS A 1015 -28.40 -37.30 2.50
CA LYS A 1015 -27.92 -35.93 2.29
C LYS A 1015 -29.00 -34.92 2.68
N LEU A 1016 -30.24 -35.12 2.20
CA LEU A 1016 -31.40 -34.30 2.58
C LEU A 1016 -31.65 -34.30 4.09
N ILE A 1017 -31.57 -35.47 4.76
CA ILE A 1017 -31.71 -35.58 6.22
C ILE A 1017 -30.57 -34.87 6.97
N ARG A 1018 -29.35 -34.88 6.44
CA ARG A 1018 -28.19 -34.19 7.03
C ARG A 1018 -28.31 -32.68 6.88
N ASP A 1019 -28.70 -32.20 5.71
CA ASP A 1019 -28.90 -30.77 5.42
C ASP A 1019 -30.07 -30.22 6.24
N MET A 1020 -31.14 -31.00 6.40
CA MET A 1020 -32.24 -30.67 7.33
C MET A 1020 -31.79 -30.62 8.80
N LYS A 1021 -30.85 -31.49 9.22
CA LYS A 1021 -30.28 -31.46 10.58
C LYS A 1021 -29.34 -30.28 10.80
N ALA A 1022 -28.52 -29.92 9.81
CA ALA A 1022 -27.64 -28.75 9.86
C ALA A 1022 -28.44 -27.45 9.90
N ALA A 1023 -29.44 -27.30 9.03
CA ALA A 1023 -30.36 -26.16 9.04
C ALA A 1023 -31.17 -26.06 10.35
N ALA A 1024 -31.48 -27.18 11.00
CA ALA A 1024 -32.12 -27.20 12.32
C ALA A 1024 -31.16 -26.83 13.46
N ALA A 1025 -29.87 -27.14 13.34
CA ALA A 1025 -28.83 -26.75 14.30
C ALA A 1025 -28.53 -25.25 14.23
N ASP A 1026 -28.47 -24.68 13.02
CA ASP A 1026 -28.25 -23.24 12.81
C ASP A 1026 -29.45 -22.39 13.27
N LYS A 1027 -30.68 -22.88 13.06
CA LYS A 1027 -31.89 -22.25 13.64
C LYS A 1027 -31.91 -22.26 15.17
N LYS A 1028 -31.26 -23.24 15.81
CA LYS A 1028 -31.12 -23.29 17.28
C LYS A 1028 -30.02 -22.37 17.82
N ARG A 1029 -29.00 -22.04 17.01
CA ARG A 1029 -27.93 -21.10 17.40
C ARG A 1029 -28.29 -19.62 17.18
N GLY A 1030 -29.29 -19.32 16.35
CA GLY A 1030 -29.82 -17.96 16.17
C GLY A 1030 -30.92 -17.54 17.16
N THR A 1031 -31.23 -18.36 18.17
CA THR A 1031 -32.25 -18.07 19.20
C THR A 1031 -31.74 -18.19 20.64
N THR A 1032 -30.43 -18.09 20.81
CA THR A 1032 -29.73 -17.80 22.08
C THR A 1032 -28.71 -16.72 21.81
#